data_AF-A0A4Q2SDD5-F1
#
_entry.id   AF-A0A4Q2SDD5-F1
#
_cell.length_a   1.000
_cell.length_b   1.000
_cell.length_c   1.000
_cell.angle_alpha   90.00
_cell.angle_beta   90.00
_cell.angle_gamma   90.00
#
_symmetry.space_group_name_H-M   'P 1'
#
loop_
_entity.id
_entity.type
_entity.pdbx_description
1 polymer ?
#
loop_
_entity_poly.entity_id
_entity_poly.type
_entity_poly.pdbx_seq_one_letter_code
_entity_poly.pdbx_strand_id
1 'polypeptide(L)'
;MADLRVKDEWVGPGEKKTAEHLRDTLPDDWVIFAGRKLAGENRDDVDLIVVGHGKIFVLDEKSWGPRLVVDDSYWYVNGRARQNPIGRVGQLSRKLATKLKDHAKGYKQVPGKRVVPGIVLSHDNLQILSGLNHDISEHVWQLSAAGAEMLKVDKAETPLGHARKAVIAYLDDLPAGGKIQMLGDYRVDNRMAVPGKEQAYEAVDSSDRPVVLKCYPVDALEELGDPTEFLRRETKALNKLAESGRAWQALPFFRDEAYGLFVVPVVRPFNARSLAKSLKDLDPERPAGRLPDDIARNLVVDAYTALAEVHAEGLVHRALDPGRIWLGRALRVMFSDFHLARIDNAQTIVAWEPDEDSGNDYRAPECAVSLATATPRSDVFSLSMCLIEWLLGEPAPELTIEQMQAKLLDSYPWAAPMAVALEDAGSRPSAEELTLSLTPKPKSLTEAHSTATNEFTPGGVVGDRYRIEEKLGEGGFAVTWKVFDTWPGHHKVLKQFKVAMPETLREEYQAANQLNHDCCGRVYDIQIDKTPPYLVQEYVEGQSLDVVGIDRSLKELRQIAEHVLTALAYIHGKDLLHGDVTPANIVAANDGSGIAKLIDFGLATPHGQRPQGWTPKFAAPEVLDGKPAKSSSDLFGFAASLAFAMLGRPITRVTDGRVQIVPLTPDDRQVWGDEGEAFLQALLKGVQLNPADRPASATEFLNLVRAARPAPPPAPHITPGPSIELTEVHNDGVTYIRRLYRGSVAGNGGNRGLDDPFAVDTYVPTALDTQLLPRVLAGELDVVLLSGNPGDGKTAVLVKLGEQLSTAGATIEHEDEAGWRMRLGDRLFTAVYDASESHGDLSSDQLVSAALDAVIESGRGTALIAVNDGRLLQFFDDHGGKYETWGFDVKDQVNGKETPGSRLAVVDLKRRSLASEDGHDGPALNALASMVNHPHWEDCSGCVAQYDCPILANRDTLNGQGAQVFDELVRISHLRRRRRATFRDVRSAIAWLITGDRSCADIHQWRSSNLSAMQLEGALISELAFSTESSDYLVAEWSELDPAQVAAPGVDRLFRTQGAASQHPVYKGVDAVARGLYFELVSDEAGQTDRTSVMSYRYLEEFTSMLRNEDPERTRARLLLGMSRLVGAFGYTDNGLAMSSGMPRAAWAILHTVPASEFTVSIDDARSPYVETIADQLTLTHVSNPSITLSLDTAEIILRAADGELVNDLATDAILEEIEAFVSQLARRPSMEARIVNSSGSVAVARIDGTQIVLEDA
;
A
#
# COMPACT_ATOMS: atom_id res chain seq x y z
N MET A 1 -15.60 -43.33 -24.21
CA MET A 1 -14.98 -42.11 -23.67
C MET A 1 -14.75 -41.18 -24.84
N ALA A 2 -15.26 -39.96 -24.77
CA ALA A 2 -15.08 -38.97 -25.83
C ALA A 2 -13.60 -38.69 -26.10
N ASP A 3 -13.29 -38.23 -27.31
CA ASP A 3 -11.92 -37.86 -27.71
C ASP A 3 -11.53 -36.50 -27.11
N LEU A 4 -10.68 -36.50 -26.09
CA LEU A 4 -10.20 -35.29 -25.41
C LEU A 4 -8.90 -34.77 -26.06
N ARG A 5 -8.95 -33.55 -26.60
CA ARG A 5 -7.87 -32.91 -27.36
C ARG A 5 -7.33 -31.68 -26.65
N VAL A 6 -6.14 -31.83 -26.11
CA VAL A 6 -5.42 -30.81 -25.35
C VAL A 6 -4.22 -30.35 -26.19
N LYS A 7 -4.04 -29.03 -26.36
CA LYS A 7 -2.93 -28.47 -27.16
C LYS A 7 -1.77 -27.92 -26.32
N ASP A 8 -1.97 -27.66 -25.02
CA ASP A 8 -0.98 -27.13 -24.05
C ASP A 8 -1.31 -27.59 -22.61
N GLU A 9 -0.56 -27.15 -21.58
CA GLU A 9 -0.90 -27.43 -20.18
C GLU A 9 -2.23 -26.78 -19.75
N TRP A 10 -2.95 -27.43 -18.83
CA TRP A 10 -4.22 -26.95 -18.28
C TRP A 10 -4.06 -25.60 -17.56
N VAL A 11 -4.99 -24.67 -17.80
CA VAL A 11 -4.96 -23.34 -17.15
C VAL A 11 -5.42 -23.47 -15.69
N GLY A 12 -6.40 -24.34 -15.39
CA GLY A 12 -6.86 -24.61 -14.02
C GLY A 12 -7.24 -26.07 -13.70
N PRO A 13 -7.22 -26.48 -12.42
CA PRO A 13 -7.63 -27.83 -11.99
C PRO A 13 -9.14 -28.10 -12.17
N GLY A 14 -9.98 -27.07 -12.11
CA GLY A 14 -11.43 -27.18 -12.38
C GLY A 14 -11.76 -27.50 -13.84
N GLU A 15 -11.04 -26.89 -14.78
CA GLU A 15 -11.14 -27.18 -16.21
C GLU A 15 -10.74 -28.63 -16.51
N LYS A 16 -9.61 -29.08 -15.93
CA LYS A 16 -9.15 -30.47 -16.06
C LYS A 16 -10.18 -31.45 -15.50
N LYS A 17 -10.68 -31.22 -14.28
CA LYS A 17 -11.72 -32.04 -13.65
C LYS A 17 -12.97 -32.12 -14.52
N THR A 18 -13.40 -30.98 -15.08
CA THR A 18 -14.57 -30.91 -15.96
C THR A 18 -14.34 -31.65 -17.27
N ALA A 19 -13.18 -31.47 -17.90
CA ALA A 19 -12.83 -32.15 -19.14
C ALA A 19 -12.76 -33.67 -18.98
N GLU A 20 -12.14 -34.16 -17.89
CA GLU A 20 -12.05 -35.58 -17.57
C GLU A 20 -13.44 -36.17 -17.27
N HIS A 21 -14.26 -35.47 -16.48
CA HIS A 21 -15.63 -35.90 -16.22
C HIS A 21 -16.48 -35.99 -17.50
N LEU A 22 -16.38 -34.99 -18.38
CA LEU A 22 -17.10 -34.98 -19.66
C LEU A 22 -16.57 -36.07 -20.60
N ARG A 23 -15.26 -36.33 -20.63
CA ARG A 23 -14.64 -37.43 -21.40
C ARG A 23 -15.24 -38.79 -21.00
N ASP A 24 -15.48 -38.98 -19.71
CA ASP A 24 -15.93 -40.25 -19.15
C ASP A 24 -17.45 -40.42 -19.25
N THR A 25 -18.21 -39.32 -19.29
CA THR A 25 -19.68 -39.32 -19.35
C THR A 25 -20.28 -39.17 -20.75
N LEU A 26 -19.55 -38.58 -21.70
CA LEU A 26 -20.01 -38.37 -23.08
C LEU A 26 -19.66 -39.55 -24.02
N PRO A 27 -20.41 -39.70 -25.14
CA PRO A 27 -20.16 -40.76 -26.12
C PRO A 27 -18.75 -40.73 -26.71
N ASP A 28 -18.24 -41.89 -27.11
CA ASP A 28 -16.88 -42.06 -27.63
C ASP A 28 -16.61 -41.38 -28.97
N ASP A 29 -17.65 -41.07 -29.73
CA ASP A 29 -17.54 -40.37 -31.00
C ASP A 29 -17.67 -38.85 -30.89
N TRP A 30 -17.85 -38.30 -29.68
CA TRP A 30 -17.78 -36.87 -29.37
C TRP A 30 -16.33 -36.41 -29.21
N VAL A 31 -16.08 -35.12 -29.44
CA VAL A 31 -14.74 -34.52 -29.32
C VAL A 31 -14.79 -33.35 -28.36
N ILE A 32 -13.85 -33.30 -27.41
CA ILE A 32 -13.69 -32.24 -26.42
C ILE A 32 -12.37 -31.53 -26.71
N PHE A 33 -12.41 -30.22 -26.88
CA PHE A 33 -11.23 -29.38 -27.04
C PHE A 33 -11.05 -28.53 -25.79
N ALA A 34 -9.89 -28.63 -25.14
CA ALA A 34 -9.56 -27.81 -23.98
C ALA A 34 -8.57 -26.70 -24.35
N GLY A 35 -8.76 -25.51 -23.76
CA GLY A 35 -7.82 -24.39 -23.87
C GLY A 35 -7.62 -23.91 -25.31
N ARG A 36 -8.69 -23.47 -25.98
CA ARG A 36 -8.62 -22.94 -27.36
C ARG A 36 -8.83 -21.44 -27.37
N LYS A 37 -8.06 -20.73 -28.20
CA LYS A 37 -8.19 -19.30 -28.38
C LYS A 37 -8.90 -19.00 -29.69
N LEU A 38 -9.98 -18.22 -29.63
CA LEU A 38 -10.76 -17.87 -30.82
C LEU A 38 -10.05 -16.79 -31.64
N ALA A 39 -9.40 -15.76 -31.05
CA ALA A 39 -8.71 -14.67 -31.76
C ALA A 39 -7.50 -14.10 -30.97
N GLY A 40 -6.77 -13.11 -31.52
CA GLY A 40 -5.46 -12.66 -31.01
C GLY A 40 -5.41 -12.03 -29.61
N GLU A 41 -6.53 -11.69 -28.99
CA GLU A 41 -6.62 -11.06 -27.66
C GLU A 41 -6.92 -12.08 -26.54
N ASN A 42 -6.43 -11.88 -25.31
CA ASN A 42 -6.61 -12.84 -24.20
C ASN A 42 -8.07 -13.04 -23.75
N ARG A 43 -8.95 -12.07 -23.99
CA ARG A 43 -10.39 -12.18 -23.68
C ARG A 43 -11.17 -13.20 -24.54
N ASP A 44 -10.52 -13.78 -25.55
CA ASP A 44 -11.10 -14.74 -26.50
C ASP A 44 -10.69 -16.20 -26.22
N ASP A 45 -10.13 -16.46 -25.04
CA ASP A 45 -9.82 -17.81 -24.56
C ASP A 45 -11.11 -18.53 -24.12
N VAL A 46 -11.20 -19.80 -24.51
CA VAL A 46 -12.33 -20.68 -24.23
C VAL A 46 -11.82 -21.90 -23.47
N ASP A 47 -12.37 -22.11 -22.28
CA ASP A 47 -12.01 -23.22 -21.38
C ASP A 47 -12.23 -24.57 -22.08
N LEU A 48 -13.46 -24.82 -22.56
CA LEU A 48 -13.83 -26.07 -23.23
C LEU A 48 -14.76 -25.84 -24.42
N ILE A 49 -14.50 -26.55 -25.53
CA ILE A 49 -15.40 -26.67 -26.67
C ILE A 49 -15.75 -28.14 -26.88
N VAL A 50 -17.03 -28.51 -26.84
CA VAL A 50 -17.50 -29.89 -26.99
C VAL A 50 -18.30 -30.03 -28.29
N VAL A 51 -17.92 -30.98 -29.15
CA VAL A 51 -18.57 -31.20 -30.46
C VAL A 51 -19.40 -32.48 -30.45
N GLY A 52 -20.71 -32.32 -30.32
CA GLY A 52 -21.70 -33.40 -30.38
C GLY A 52 -22.11 -33.78 -31.81
N HIS A 53 -23.25 -34.48 -31.94
CA HIS A 53 -23.77 -34.90 -33.25
C HIS A 53 -24.56 -33.79 -33.94
N GLY A 54 -25.29 -32.99 -33.18
CA GLY A 54 -26.13 -31.88 -33.65
C GLY A 54 -25.65 -30.50 -33.19
N LYS A 55 -24.99 -30.40 -32.03
CA LYS A 55 -24.62 -29.15 -31.35
C LYS A 55 -23.12 -29.06 -31.06
N ILE A 56 -22.66 -27.84 -30.84
CA ILE A 56 -21.31 -27.49 -30.42
C ILE A 56 -21.46 -26.67 -29.15
N PHE A 57 -20.90 -27.12 -28.04
CA PHE A 57 -21.00 -26.44 -26.76
C PHE A 57 -19.74 -25.63 -26.50
N VAL A 58 -19.89 -24.38 -26.08
CA VAL A 58 -18.80 -23.51 -25.60
C VAL A 58 -19.03 -23.34 -24.11
N LEU A 59 -18.12 -23.86 -23.32
CA LEU A 59 -18.28 -23.95 -21.87
C LEU A 59 -17.32 -23.01 -21.16
N ASP A 60 -17.84 -22.31 -20.15
CA ASP A 60 -17.09 -21.56 -19.15
C ASP A 60 -17.18 -22.32 -17.83
N GLU A 61 -16.05 -22.70 -17.25
CA GLU A 61 -15.99 -23.50 -16.03
C GLU A 61 -15.87 -22.58 -14.80
N LYS A 62 -16.63 -22.88 -13.73
CA LYS A 62 -16.57 -22.15 -12.46
C LYS A 62 -16.60 -23.10 -11.26
N SER A 63 -15.56 -23.03 -10.43
CA SER A 63 -15.47 -23.77 -9.17
C SER A 63 -15.93 -22.93 -7.97
N TRP A 64 -17.13 -22.35 -8.03
CA TRP A 64 -17.67 -21.49 -6.97
C TRP A 64 -18.23 -22.31 -5.79
N GLY A 65 -18.00 -21.81 -4.57
CA GLY A 65 -18.24 -22.48 -3.29
C GLY A 65 -19.65 -23.03 -3.06
N PRO A 66 -19.90 -23.72 -1.94
CA PRO A 66 -21.05 -24.62 -1.75
C PRO A 66 -22.43 -23.95 -1.75
N ARG A 67 -22.54 -22.62 -1.70
CA ARG A 67 -23.81 -21.89 -1.79
C ARG A 67 -23.75 -20.80 -2.86
N LEU A 68 -24.69 -20.89 -3.80
CA LEU A 68 -24.81 -19.97 -4.92
C LEU A 68 -26.23 -19.44 -5.04
N VAL A 69 -26.41 -18.11 -5.02
CA VAL A 69 -27.66 -17.45 -5.40
C VAL A 69 -27.50 -16.86 -6.79
N VAL A 70 -28.39 -17.17 -7.71
CA VAL A 70 -28.30 -16.72 -9.11
C VAL A 70 -29.24 -15.54 -9.35
N ASP A 71 -28.75 -14.50 -10.03
CA ASP A 71 -29.49 -13.29 -10.48
C ASP A 71 -29.06 -12.90 -11.91
N ASP A 72 -29.82 -12.02 -12.57
CA ASP A 72 -29.59 -11.58 -13.95
C ASP A 72 -28.34 -10.73 -14.10
N SER A 73 -28.06 -9.85 -13.13
CA SER A 73 -26.90 -8.96 -13.17
C SER A 73 -25.72 -9.53 -12.37
N TYR A 74 -25.99 -10.16 -11.22
CA TYR A 74 -24.96 -10.62 -10.30
C TYR A 74 -25.29 -11.95 -9.63
N TRP A 75 -24.38 -12.92 -9.67
CA TRP A 75 -24.52 -14.15 -8.90
C TRP A 75 -23.91 -13.94 -7.50
N TYR A 76 -24.62 -14.31 -6.46
CA TYR A 76 -24.13 -14.21 -5.09
C TYR A 76 -23.54 -15.53 -4.63
N VAL A 77 -22.21 -15.60 -4.55
CA VAL A 77 -21.49 -16.75 -4.00
C VAL A 77 -21.26 -16.46 -2.52
N ASN A 78 -21.79 -17.31 -1.64
CA ASN A 78 -21.72 -17.11 -0.18
C ASN A 78 -22.15 -15.69 0.29
N GLY A 79 -23.12 -15.06 -0.40
CA GLY A 79 -23.65 -13.74 -0.06
C GLY A 79 -22.90 -12.54 -0.68
N ARG A 80 -21.84 -12.76 -1.47
CA ARG A 80 -21.11 -11.70 -2.19
C ARG A 80 -21.45 -11.68 -3.67
N ALA A 81 -21.82 -10.51 -4.20
CA ALA A 81 -22.18 -10.31 -5.61
C ALA A 81 -20.98 -10.50 -6.55
N ARG A 82 -21.16 -11.26 -7.63
CA ARG A 82 -20.21 -11.49 -8.72
C ARG A 82 -20.88 -11.27 -10.06
N GLN A 83 -20.16 -10.77 -11.05
CA GLN A 83 -20.76 -10.50 -12.35
C GLN A 83 -21.29 -11.80 -13.01
N ASN A 84 -22.47 -11.71 -13.63
CA ASN A 84 -23.09 -12.87 -14.28
C ASN A 84 -22.24 -13.38 -15.48
N PRO A 85 -21.74 -14.64 -15.44
CA PRO A 85 -20.86 -15.19 -16.49
C PRO A 85 -21.59 -15.52 -17.81
N ILE A 86 -22.93 -15.55 -17.82
CA ILE A 86 -23.74 -15.89 -19.01
C ILE A 86 -23.42 -14.96 -20.19
N GLY A 87 -23.20 -13.67 -19.92
CA GLY A 87 -22.91 -12.67 -20.94
C GLY A 87 -21.63 -12.99 -21.73
N ARG A 88 -20.55 -13.33 -21.02
CA ARG A 88 -19.24 -13.65 -21.60
C ARG A 88 -19.29 -14.91 -22.47
N VAL A 89 -19.79 -16.02 -21.93
CA VAL A 89 -19.89 -17.29 -22.68
C VAL A 89 -20.82 -17.17 -23.89
N GLY A 90 -21.86 -16.35 -23.79
CA GLY A 90 -22.74 -16.02 -24.91
C GLY A 90 -22.08 -15.18 -26.02
N GLN A 91 -21.12 -14.32 -25.68
CA GLN A 91 -20.29 -13.62 -26.67
C GLN A 91 -19.31 -14.57 -27.37
N LEU A 92 -18.59 -15.41 -26.63
CA LEU A 92 -17.67 -16.42 -27.17
C LEU A 92 -18.39 -17.39 -28.13
N SER A 93 -19.58 -17.85 -27.74
CA SER A 93 -20.42 -18.71 -28.58
C SER A 93 -20.79 -18.07 -29.93
N ARG A 94 -21.14 -16.77 -29.93
CA ARG A 94 -21.44 -16.00 -31.14
C ARG A 94 -20.21 -15.80 -32.02
N LYS A 95 -19.06 -15.53 -31.42
CA LYS A 95 -17.77 -15.41 -32.13
C LYS A 95 -17.39 -16.73 -32.80
N LEU A 96 -17.47 -17.85 -32.08
CA LEU A 96 -17.19 -19.17 -32.64
C LEU A 96 -18.17 -19.52 -33.77
N ALA A 97 -19.47 -19.28 -33.59
CA ALA A 97 -20.46 -19.52 -34.63
C ALA A 97 -20.17 -18.75 -35.93
N THR A 98 -19.67 -17.52 -35.81
CA THR A 98 -19.26 -16.69 -36.95
C THR A 98 -18.03 -17.26 -37.64
N LYS A 99 -17.00 -17.62 -36.87
CA LYS A 99 -15.78 -18.27 -37.40
C LYS A 99 -16.07 -19.60 -38.11
N LEU A 100 -16.94 -20.42 -37.55
CA LEU A 100 -17.35 -21.68 -38.19
C LEU A 100 -18.08 -21.45 -39.51
N LYS A 101 -18.89 -20.39 -39.64
CA LYS A 101 -19.52 -20.02 -40.92
C LYS A 101 -18.48 -19.66 -41.98
N ASP A 102 -17.37 -19.05 -41.60
CA ASP A 102 -16.37 -18.58 -42.56
C ASP A 102 -15.31 -19.63 -42.91
N HIS A 103 -14.95 -20.50 -41.95
CA HIS A 103 -13.85 -21.44 -42.11
C HIS A 103 -14.28 -22.92 -42.22
N ALA A 104 -15.42 -23.32 -41.64
CA ALA A 104 -15.86 -24.73 -41.69
C ALA A 104 -16.77 -24.99 -42.92
N LYS A 105 -16.21 -25.65 -43.93
CA LYS A 105 -16.93 -26.01 -45.16
C LYS A 105 -18.19 -26.83 -44.86
N GLY A 106 -19.33 -26.38 -45.38
CA GLY A 106 -20.62 -27.04 -45.17
C GLY A 106 -21.42 -26.52 -43.98
N TYR A 107 -20.79 -25.81 -43.04
CA TYR A 107 -21.46 -25.33 -41.82
C TYR A 107 -22.52 -24.26 -42.11
N LYS A 108 -22.28 -23.35 -43.08
CA LYS A 108 -23.26 -22.34 -43.55
C LYS A 108 -24.59 -22.94 -44.02
N GLN A 109 -24.61 -24.20 -44.46
CA GLN A 109 -25.81 -24.89 -44.96
C GLN A 109 -26.54 -25.69 -43.88
N VAL A 110 -26.01 -25.76 -42.66
CA VAL A 110 -26.67 -26.44 -41.54
C VAL A 110 -27.73 -25.49 -40.95
N PRO A 111 -29.02 -25.84 -40.96
CA PRO A 111 -30.09 -24.96 -40.49
C PRO A 111 -30.07 -24.84 -38.96
N GLY A 112 -30.41 -23.68 -38.39
CA GLY A 112 -30.56 -23.48 -36.93
C GLY A 112 -29.30 -23.04 -36.17
N LYS A 113 -29.47 -22.65 -34.90
CA LYS A 113 -28.35 -22.25 -34.01
C LYS A 113 -27.66 -23.50 -33.46
N ARG A 114 -26.39 -23.73 -33.84
CA ARG A 114 -25.65 -24.95 -33.46
C ARG A 114 -24.63 -24.75 -32.34
N VAL A 115 -24.14 -23.53 -32.13
CA VAL A 115 -23.25 -23.23 -31.00
C VAL A 115 -24.10 -22.84 -29.79
N VAL A 116 -23.89 -23.53 -28.68
CA VAL A 116 -24.67 -23.43 -27.45
C VAL A 116 -23.72 -22.99 -26.32
N PRO A 117 -24.01 -21.86 -25.64
CA PRO A 117 -23.24 -21.49 -24.44
C PRO A 117 -23.58 -22.43 -23.29
N GLY A 118 -22.62 -22.68 -22.40
CA GLY A 118 -22.87 -23.44 -21.17
C GLY A 118 -21.95 -22.97 -20.05
N ILE A 119 -22.44 -23.02 -18.82
CA ILE A 119 -21.64 -22.82 -17.61
C ILE A 119 -21.63 -24.15 -16.84
N VAL A 120 -20.44 -24.63 -16.51
CA VAL A 120 -20.29 -25.84 -15.70
C VAL A 120 -19.77 -25.48 -14.32
N LEU A 121 -20.52 -25.88 -13.30
CA LEU A 121 -20.16 -25.65 -11.90
C LEU A 121 -19.48 -26.89 -11.33
N SER A 122 -18.17 -26.80 -11.05
CA SER A 122 -17.32 -27.96 -10.74
C SER A 122 -17.13 -28.27 -9.25
N HIS A 123 -17.64 -27.40 -8.37
CA HIS A 123 -17.56 -27.57 -6.93
C HIS A 123 -18.46 -28.72 -6.44
N ASP A 124 -17.94 -29.55 -5.54
CA ASP A 124 -18.66 -30.69 -4.99
C ASP A 124 -19.69 -30.20 -3.94
N ASN A 125 -20.88 -30.83 -3.89
CA ASN A 125 -21.96 -30.51 -2.94
C ASN A 125 -22.53 -29.08 -3.05
N LEU A 126 -22.60 -28.52 -4.25
CA LEU A 126 -23.16 -27.18 -4.51
C LEU A 126 -24.68 -27.11 -4.27
N GLN A 127 -25.12 -26.14 -3.45
CA GLN A 127 -26.50 -25.75 -3.26
C GLN A 127 -26.81 -24.46 -4.04
N ILE A 128 -27.70 -24.55 -5.03
CA ILE A 128 -28.17 -23.39 -5.82
C ILE A 128 -29.49 -22.91 -5.22
N LEU A 129 -29.56 -21.63 -4.85
CA LEU A 129 -30.72 -20.93 -4.31
C LEU A 129 -31.23 -19.93 -5.36
N SER A 130 -32.52 -19.91 -5.66
CA SER A 130 -33.10 -18.95 -6.62
C SER A 130 -33.35 -17.59 -5.95
N GLY A 131 -32.86 -16.50 -6.55
CA GLY A 131 -33.26 -15.14 -6.18
C GLY A 131 -34.71 -14.83 -6.60
N LEU A 132 -35.28 -13.75 -6.05
CA LEU A 132 -36.59 -13.21 -6.44
C LEU A 132 -36.56 -12.89 -7.95
N ASN A 133 -37.28 -13.67 -8.77
CA ASN A 133 -37.58 -13.49 -10.20
C ASN A 133 -36.83 -14.27 -11.31
N HIS A 134 -36.17 -15.43 -11.14
CA HIS A 134 -36.02 -16.31 -12.33
C HIS A 134 -35.66 -17.79 -12.18
N ASP A 135 -35.97 -18.48 -13.29
CA ASP A 135 -35.62 -19.82 -13.75
C ASP A 135 -34.09 -19.95 -13.90
N ILE A 136 -33.50 -21.03 -13.36
CA ILE A 136 -32.09 -21.36 -13.62
C ILE A 136 -31.97 -21.56 -15.13
N SER A 137 -31.22 -20.69 -15.82
CA SER A 137 -31.13 -20.77 -17.29
C SER A 137 -30.78 -22.20 -17.74
N GLU A 138 -31.39 -22.70 -18.82
CA GLU A 138 -31.22 -24.07 -19.37
C GLU A 138 -29.76 -24.47 -19.67
N HIS A 139 -28.81 -23.55 -19.49
CA HIS A 139 -27.40 -23.61 -19.87
C HIS A 139 -26.45 -23.55 -18.68
N VAL A 140 -26.93 -23.68 -17.44
CA VAL A 140 -26.10 -23.79 -16.22
C VAL A 140 -26.22 -25.19 -15.66
N TRP A 141 -25.11 -25.92 -15.57
CA TRP A 141 -25.09 -27.32 -15.18
C TRP A 141 -24.14 -27.57 -14.02
N GLN A 142 -24.59 -28.35 -13.04
CA GLN A 142 -23.67 -28.97 -12.08
C GLN A 142 -22.83 -30.03 -12.80
N LEU A 143 -21.58 -30.19 -12.39
CA LEU A 143 -20.63 -31.13 -13.01
C LEU A 143 -21.23 -32.54 -13.19
N SER A 144 -21.88 -33.07 -12.16
CA SER A 144 -22.51 -34.40 -12.16
C SER A 144 -23.64 -34.57 -13.18
N ALA A 145 -24.30 -33.47 -13.58
CA ALA A 145 -25.42 -33.46 -14.52
C ALA A 145 -25.00 -33.03 -15.94
N ALA A 146 -23.85 -32.36 -16.09
CA ALA A 146 -23.45 -31.68 -17.33
C ALA A 146 -23.46 -32.60 -18.56
N GLY A 147 -22.88 -33.80 -18.47
CA GLY A 147 -22.87 -34.76 -19.58
C GLY A 147 -24.28 -35.23 -20.00
N ALA A 148 -25.16 -35.47 -19.03
CA ALA A 148 -26.53 -35.90 -19.28
C ALA A 148 -27.39 -34.80 -19.90
N GLU A 149 -27.23 -33.55 -19.45
CA GLU A 149 -27.94 -32.40 -20.03
C GLU A 149 -27.46 -32.08 -21.45
N MET A 150 -26.15 -32.11 -21.72
CA MET A 150 -25.62 -31.93 -23.09
C MET A 150 -26.18 -32.99 -24.05
N LEU A 151 -26.30 -34.24 -23.61
CA LEU A 151 -26.93 -35.32 -24.39
C LEU A 151 -28.41 -35.07 -24.68
N LYS A 152 -29.16 -34.45 -23.75
CA LYS A 152 -30.56 -34.08 -24.00
C LYS A 152 -30.66 -32.96 -25.02
N VAL A 153 -29.82 -31.93 -24.89
CA VAL A 153 -29.79 -30.77 -25.80
C VAL A 153 -29.37 -31.18 -27.22
N ASP A 154 -28.47 -32.16 -27.35
CA ASP A 154 -28.02 -32.66 -28.67
C ASP A 154 -29.07 -33.54 -29.38
N LYS A 155 -29.96 -34.22 -28.64
CA LYS A 155 -30.94 -35.19 -29.16
C LYS A 155 -32.13 -34.59 -29.94
N ALA A 156 -32.33 -33.28 -29.89
CA ALA A 156 -33.58 -32.66 -30.37
C ALA A 156 -33.54 -32.15 -31.83
N GLU A 157 -32.40 -32.20 -32.54
CA GLU A 157 -32.24 -31.53 -33.85
C GLU A 157 -31.56 -32.38 -34.94
N THR A 158 -31.63 -31.88 -36.18
CA THR A 158 -30.88 -32.39 -37.34
C THR A 158 -29.38 -32.47 -37.05
N PRO A 159 -28.67 -33.56 -37.41
CA PRO A 159 -27.23 -33.67 -37.19
C PRO A 159 -26.42 -32.63 -37.97
N LEU A 160 -25.22 -32.29 -37.49
CA LEU A 160 -24.21 -31.50 -38.21
C LEU A 160 -23.78 -32.17 -39.53
N GLY A 161 -23.95 -33.49 -39.65
CA GLY A 161 -23.71 -34.26 -40.86
C GLY A 161 -22.29 -34.09 -41.41
N HIS A 162 -22.17 -33.80 -42.71
CA HIS A 162 -20.87 -33.63 -43.39
C HIS A 162 -20.05 -32.43 -42.87
N ALA A 163 -20.71 -31.42 -42.27
CA ALA A 163 -20.01 -30.24 -41.73
C ALA A 163 -19.22 -30.57 -40.45
N ARG A 164 -19.60 -31.62 -39.72
CA ARG A 164 -18.97 -32.01 -38.44
C ARG A 164 -17.47 -32.22 -38.57
N LYS A 165 -17.02 -32.90 -39.63
CA LYS A 165 -15.58 -33.13 -39.88
C LYS A 165 -14.82 -31.83 -40.13
N ALA A 166 -15.41 -30.89 -40.87
CA ALA A 166 -14.80 -29.59 -41.14
C ALA A 166 -14.75 -28.69 -39.89
N VAL A 167 -15.76 -28.78 -39.02
CA VAL A 167 -15.77 -28.11 -37.71
C VAL A 167 -14.64 -28.64 -36.83
N ILE A 168 -14.51 -29.96 -36.68
CA ILE A 168 -13.46 -30.60 -35.88
C ILE A 168 -12.06 -30.20 -36.39
N ALA A 169 -11.84 -30.23 -37.71
CA ALA A 169 -10.56 -29.82 -38.30
C ALA A 169 -10.23 -28.34 -38.04
N TYR A 170 -11.21 -27.44 -38.13
CA TYR A 170 -10.99 -26.03 -37.81
C TYR A 170 -10.66 -25.81 -36.33
N LEU A 171 -11.35 -26.51 -35.42
CA LEU A 171 -11.11 -26.43 -33.98
C LEU A 171 -9.76 -27.06 -33.57
N ASP A 172 -9.30 -28.08 -34.30
CA ASP A 172 -7.94 -28.60 -34.19
C ASP A 172 -6.91 -27.55 -34.55
N ASP A 173 -7.16 -26.71 -35.56
CA ASP A 173 -6.21 -25.71 -36.03
C ASP A 173 -6.19 -24.42 -35.19
N LEU A 174 -7.17 -24.23 -34.29
CA LEU A 174 -7.17 -23.06 -33.41
C LEU A 174 -5.89 -22.99 -32.54
N PRO A 175 -5.34 -21.79 -32.32
CA PRO A 175 -4.24 -21.61 -31.40
C PRO A 175 -4.66 -22.01 -29.99
N ALA A 176 -3.69 -22.42 -29.19
CA ALA A 176 -3.91 -22.65 -27.77
C ALA A 176 -4.26 -21.34 -27.05
N GLY A 177 -5.02 -21.45 -25.95
CA GLY A 177 -5.22 -20.36 -24.98
C GLY A 177 -3.88 -19.78 -24.53
N GLY A 178 -3.80 -18.47 -24.33
CA GLY A 178 -2.52 -17.83 -24.01
C GLY A 178 -2.03 -18.24 -22.62
N LYS A 179 -0.72 -18.52 -22.48
CA LYS A 179 -0.06 -18.38 -21.17
C LYS A 179 -0.33 -16.97 -20.64
N ILE A 180 -0.53 -16.83 -19.34
CA ILE A 180 -0.60 -15.51 -18.70
C ILE A 180 0.68 -14.76 -19.06
N GLN A 181 0.57 -13.66 -19.82
CA GLN A 181 1.72 -12.86 -20.26
C GLN A 181 1.97 -11.66 -19.35
N MET A 182 0.90 -11.17 -18.71
CA MET A 182 0.92 -10.03 -17.81
C MET A 182 0.01 -10.33 -16.61
N LEU A 183 0.44 -9.93 -15.42
CA LEU A 183 -0.36 -9.85 -14.20
C LEU A 183 -0.11 -8.47 -13.60
N GLY A 184 -1.11 -7.59 -13.62
CA GLY A 184 -0.90 -6.15 -13.38
C GLY A 184 0.20 -5.59 -14.30
N ASP A 185 1.16 -4.86 -13.72
CA ASP A 185 2.30 -4.27 -14.43
C ASP A 185 3.48 -5.24 -14.62
N TYR A 186 3.34 -6.50 -14.25
CA TYR A 186 4.41 -7.48 -14.28
C TYR A 186 4.32 -8.37 -15.51
N ARG A 187 5.42 -8.45 -16.26
CA ARG A 187 5.54 -9.35 -17.41
C ARG A 187 5.93 -10.74 -16.93
N VAL A 188 5.06 -11.70 -17.16
CA VAL A 188 5.26 -13.10 -16.76
C VAL A 188 6.18 -13.80 -17.76
N ASP A 189 7.27 -14.37 -17.25
CA ASP A 189 8.26 -15.11 -18.03
C ASP A 189 7.96 -16.61 -18.01
N ASN A 190 7.81 -17.21 -16.82
CA ASN A 190 7.58 -18.65 -16.64
C ASN A 190 6.62 -18.94 -15.49
N ARG A 191 5.87 -20.04 -15.58
CA ARG A 191 5.10 -20.58 -14.45
C ARG A 191 6.00 -21.46 -13.60
N MET A 192 5.91 -21.31 -12.27
CA MET A 192 6.59 -22.14 -11.29
C MET A 192 5.66 -23.26 -10.81
N ALA A 193 6.21 -24.45 -10.59
CA ALA A 193 5.51 -25.54 -9.94
C ALA A 193 5.43 -25.26 -8.43
N VAL A 194 4.23 -25.06 -7.92
CA VAL A 194 3.95 -24.90 -6.48
C VAL A 194 2.92 -25.94 -6.03
N PRO A 195 3.10 -26.57 -4.85
CA PRO A 195 2.12 -27.49 -4.30
C PRO A 195 0.86 -26.75 -3.81
N GLY A 196 -0.33 -27.33 -4.01
CA GLY A 196 -1.62 -26.77 -3.57
C GLY A 196 -2.40 -25.98 -4.63
N LYS A 197 -3.33 -25.10 -4.19
CA LYS A 197 -4.16 -24.25 -5.07
C LYS A 197 -3.52 -22.90 -5.43
N GLU A 198 -2.35 -22.58 -4.86
CA GLU A 198 -1.54 -21.41 -5.20
C GLU A 198 -0.97 -21.56 -6.62
N GLN A 199 -0.74 -20.43 -7.30
CA GLN A 199 0.02 -20.37 -8.54
C GLN A 199 1.21 -19.44 -8.31
N ALA A 200 2.37 -19.75 -8.87
CA ALA A 200 3.52 -18.86 -8.83
C ALA A 200 4.10 -18.64 -10.22
N TYR A 201 4.57 -17.44 -10.49
CA TYR A 201 5.13 -17.05 -11.78
C TYR A 201 6.46 -16.31 -11.59
N GLU A 202 7.48 -16.69 -12.34
CA GLU A 202 8.64 -15.83 -12.56
C GLU A 202 8.20 -14.70 -13.49
N ALA A 203 8.49 -13.47 -13.10
CA ALA A 203 8.13 -12.28 -13.85
C ALA A 203 9.21 -11.19 -13.70
N VAL A 204 9.07 -10.13 -14.50
CA VAL A 204 9.82 -8.90 -14.32
C VAL A 204 8.88 -7.71 -14.11
N ASP A 205 9.32 -6.75 -13.31
CA ASP A 205 8.63 -5.47 -13.15
C ASP A 205 8.92 -4.51 -14.32
N SER A 206 8.34 -3.31 -14.28
CA SER A 206 8.53 -2.26 -15.30
C SER A 206 9.98 -1.77 -15.44
N SER A 207 10.85 -2.10 -14.50
CA SER A 207 12.29 -1.79 -14.50
C SER A 207 13.17 -3.00 -14.87
N ASP A 208 12.58 -4.06 -15.44
CA ASP A 208 13.23 -5.35 -15.74
C ASP A 208 13.83 -6.06 -14.49
N ARG A 209 13.33 -5.78 -13.27
CA ARG A 209 13.76 -6.47 -12.06
C ARG A 209 13.08 -7.84 -11.94
N PRO A 210 13.82 -8.94 -11.72
CA PRO A 210 13.22 -10.26 -11.51
C PRO A 210 12.41 -10.30 -10.22
N VAL A 211 11.16 -10.74 -10.33
CA VAL A 211 10.24 -10.96 -9.20
C VAL A 211 9.56 -12.32 -9.34
N VAL A 212 9.10 -12.86 -8.22
CA VAL A 212 8.22 -14.02 -8.18
C VAL A 212 6.83 -13.53 -7.80
N LEU A 213 5.85 -13.71 -8.67
CA LEU A 213 4.46 -13.39 -8.40
C LEU A 213 3.80 -14.59 -7.76
N LYS A 214 3.46 -14.47 -6.48
CA LYS A 214 2.62 -15.45 -5.80
C LYS A 214 1.16 -15.10 -6.03
N CYS A 215 0.40 -16.04 -6.55
CA CYS A 215 -0.95 -15.80 -7.02
C CYS A 215 -1.91 -16.73 -6.28
N TYR A 216 -2.82 -16.13 -5.54
CA TYR A 216 -3.84 -16.80 -4.78
C TYR A 216 -5.19 -16.59 -5.46
N PRO A 217 -5.96 -17.64 -5.77
CA PRO A 217 -7.33 -17.46 -6.24
C PRO A 217 -8.12 -16.64 -5.23
N VAL A 218 -8.74 -15.55 -5.70
CA VAL A 218 -9.51 -14.63 -4.84
C VAL A 218 -10.52 -15.41 -4.01
N ASP A 219 -11.26 -16.29 -4.66
CA ASP A 219 -12.29 -17.15 -4.07
C ASP A 219 -11.75 -17.97 -2.88
N ALA A 220 -10.52 -18.44 -3.02
CA ALA A 220 -9.93 -19.37 -2.07
C ALA A 220 -9.34 -18.64 -0.85
N LEU A 221 -8.95 -17.37 -0.98
CA LEU A 221 -8.61 -16.50 0.16
C LEU A 221 -9.85 -15.92 0.86
N GLU A 222 -10.92 -15.66 0.11
CA GLU A 222 -12.18 -15.13 0.65
C GLU A 222 -12.88 -16.12 1.60
N GLU A 223 -12.66 -17.42 1.43
CA GLU A 223 -13.14 -18.47 2.35
C GLU A 223 -12.52 -18.35 3.76
N LEU A 224 -11.39 -17.64 3.90
CA LEU A 224 -10.61 -17.56 5.13
C LEU A 224 -10.84 -16.25 5.92
N GLY A 225 -11.67 -15.33 5.41
CA GLY A 225 -11.96 -14.05 6.05
C GLY A 225 -11.83 -12.86 5.09
N ASP A 226 -11.17 -11.79 5.53
CA ASP A 226 -10.76 -10.68 4.66
C ASP A 226 -9.39 -11.02 4.00
N PRO A 227 -9.36 -11.30 2.68
CA PRO A 227 -8.11 -11.58 1.96
C PRO A 227 -7.08 -10.46 2.11
N THR A 228 -7.54 -9.21 2.21
CA THR A 228 -6.66 -8.04 2.29
C THR A 228 -5.96 -7.99 3.64
N GLU A 229 -6.69 -8.30 4.72
CA GLU A 229 -6.13 -8.39 6.07
C GLU A 229 -5.15 -9.56 6.18
N PHE A 230 -5.48 -10.70 5.59
CA PHE A 230 -4.60 -11.88 5.50
C PHE A 230 -3.28 -11.54 4.81
N LEU A 231 -3.34 -11.04 3.57
CA LEU A 231 -2.15 -10.73 2.77
C LEU A 231 -1.35 -9.58 3.37
N ARG A 232 -2.00 -8.59 3.98
CA ARG A 232 -1.31 -7.47 4.67
C ARG A 232 -0.54 -7.96 5.89
N ARG A 233 -1.11 -8.89 6.68
CA ARG A 233 -0.42 -9.48 7.84
C ARG A 233 0.78 -10.32 7.41
N GLU A 234 0.62 -11.16 6.37
CA GLU A 234 1.71 -11.97 5.80
C GLU A 234 2.83 -11.09 5.23
N THR A 235 2.48 -10.10 4.40
CA THR A 235 3.44 -9.16 3.78
C THR A 235 4.20 -8.37 4.84
N LYS A 236 3.54 -7.94 5.93
CA LYS A 236 4.18 -7.23 7.04
C LYS A 236 5.21 -8.11 7.77
N ALA A 237 4.87 -9.37 8.04
CA ALA A 237 5.78 -10.32 8.66
C ALA A 237 6.99 -10.64 7.77
N LEU A 238 6.75 -10.89 6.47
CA LEU A 238 7.79 -11.13 5.48
C LEU A 238 8.76 -9.95 5.36
N ASN A 239 8.25 -8.72 5.29
CA ASN A 239 9.09 -7.53 5.15
C ASN A 239 9.92 -7.25 6.40
N LYS A 240 9.38 -7.49 7.59
CA LYS A 240 10.16 -7.37 8.83
C LYS A 240 11.31 -8.39 8.90
N LEU A 241 11.10 -9.62 8.44
CA LEU A 241 12.16 -10.63 8.31
C LEU A 241 13.12 -10.36 7.14
N ALA A 242 12.65 -9.67 6.10
CA ALA A 242 13.49 -9.25 4.98
C ALA A 242 14.48 -8.15 5.39
N GLU A 243 14.11 -7.25 6.32
CA GLU A 243 15.01 -6.25 6.91
C GLU A 243 16.23 -6.87 7.60
N SER A 244 16.07 -8.03 8.26
CA SER A 244 17.18 -8.79 8.87
C SER A 244 17.88 -9.75 7.90
N GLY A 245 17.45 -9.76 6.63
CA GLY A 245 17.96 -10.64 5.58
C GLY A 245 17.65 -12.12 5.84
N ARG A 246 16.50 -12.43 6.45
CA ARG A 246 16.03 -13.80 6.75
C ARG A 246 14.88 -14.28 5.90
N ALA A 247 14.20 -13.38 5.19
CA ALA A 247 13.12 -13.72 4.26
C ALA A 247 13.25 -12.90 2.98
N TRP A 248 12.45 -13.24 1.98
CA TRP A 248 12.35 -12.46 0.76
C TRP A 248 11.45 -11.24 0.97
N GLN A 249 11.81 -10.12 0.34
CA GLN A 249 11.01 -8.90 0.43
C GLN A 249 9.73 -9.04 -0.40
N ALA A 250 8.59 -8.78 0.21
CA ALA A 250 7.29 -8.72 -0.46
C ALA A 250 6.95 -7.27 -0.84
N LEU A 251 6.58 -7.05 -2.09
CA LEU A 251 6.05 -5.77 -2.60
C LEU A 251 4.55 -5.66 -2.30
N PRO A 252 3.94 -4.47 -2.46
CA PRO A 252 2.50 -4.31 -2.32
C PRO A 252 1.74 -5.32 -3.18
N PHE A 253 0.86 -6.09 -2.55
CA PHE A 253 -0.01 -7.03 -3.25
C PHE A 253 -1.15 -6.28 -3.95
N PHE A 254 -1.66 -6.85 -5.03
CA PHE A 254 -2.78 -6.30 -5.79
C PHE A 254 -3.75 -7.41 -6.19
N ARG A 255 -4.94 -7.01 -6.63
CA ARG A 255 -5.94 -7.93 -7.16
C ARG A 255 -5.94 -7.83 -8.68
N ASP A 256 -5.74 -8.95 -9.35
CA ASP A 256 -5.92 -9.08 -10.80
C ASP A 256 -7.36 -9.57 -11.07
N GLU A 257 -8.18 -8.68 -11.65
CA GLU A 257 -9.58 -8.98 -11.95
C GLU A 257 -9.75 -9.88 -13.18
N ALA A 258 -8.81 -9.85 -14.12
CA ALA A 258 -8.89 -10.61 -15.35
C ALA A 258 -8.76 -12.12 -15.11
N TYR A 259 -7.91 -12.51 -14.17
CA TYR A 259 -7.69 -13.91 -13.80
C TYR A 259 -8.26 -14.27 -12.42
N GLY A 260 -8.81 -13.31 -11.68
CA GLY A 260 -9.41 -13.54 -10.37
C GLY A 260 -8.38 -13.96 -9.32
N LEU A 261 -7.21 -13.31 -9.31
CA LEU A 261 -6.07 -13.64 -8.46
C LEU A 261 -5.75 -12.47 -7.53
N PHE A 262 -5.42 -12.75 -6.28
CA PHE A 262 -4.58 -11.86 -5.49
C PHE A 262 -3.13 -12.18 -5.79
N VAL A 263 -2.37 -11.16 -6.18
CA VAL A 263 -0.97 -11.28 -6.58
C VAL A 263 -0.11 -10.59 -5.55
N VAL A 264 0.80 -11.34 -4.93
CA VAL A 264 1.84 -10.85 -4.02
C VAL A 264 3.18 -10.94 -4.75
N PRO A 265 3.73 -9.83 -5.25
CA PRO A 265 5.04 -9.84 -5.87
C PRO A 265 6.12 -9.93 -4.78
N VAL A 266 7.06 -10.86 -4.94
CA VAL A 266 8.16 -11.07 -3.99
C VAL A 266 9.49 -10.94 -4.72
N VAL A 267 10.38 -10.10 -4.18
CA VAL A 267 11.70 -9.85 -4.76
C VAL A 267 12.63 -10.98 -4.36
N ARG A 268 13.12 -11.71 -5.37
CA ARG A 268 14.08 -12.78 -5.14
C ARG A 268 15.46 -12.19 -4.79
N PRO A 269 16.13 -12.67 -3.73
CA PRO A 269 17.46 -12.20 -3.38
C PRO A 269 18.48 -12.53 -4.48
N PHE A 270 19.33 -11.56 -4.80
CA PHE A 270 20.32 -11.65 -5.87
C PHE A 270 21.34 -12.77 -5.59
N ASN A 271 21.58 -13.66 -6.57
CA ASN A 271 22.52 -14.78 -6.49
C ASN A 271 22.28 -15.82 -5.36
N ALA A 272 21.05 -15.93 -4.83
CA ALA A 272 20.71 -16.97 -3.85
C ALA A 272 20.32 -18.31 -4.50
N ARG A 273 20.63 -19.43 -3.82
CA ARG A 273 20.27 -20.79 -4.23
C ARG A 273 19.55 -21.54 -3.11
N SER A 274 18.63 -22.45 -3.42
CA SER A 274 18.00 -23.29 -2.40
C SER A 274 18.95 -24.38 -1.90
N LEU A 275 18.68 -24.91 -0.71
CA LEU A 275 19.42 -26.01 -0.11
C LEU A 275 19.30 -27.30 -0.96
N ALA A 276 18.14 -27.53 -1.57
CA ALA A 276 17.91 -28.58 -2.56
C ALA A 276 18.82 -28.44 -3.80
N LYS A 277 18.97 -27.22 -4.32
CA LYS A 277 19.89 -26.94 -5.43
C LYS A 277 21.35 -27.10 -5.00
N SER A 278 21.71 -26.66 -3.79
CA SER A 278 23.04 -26.87 -3.21
C SER A 278 23.40 -28.35 -3.04
N LEU A 279 22.44 -29.20 -2.63
CA LEU A 279 22.58 -30.66 -2.57
C LEU A 279 22.86 -31.25 -3.96
N LYS A 280 22.08 -30.85 -4.96
CA LYS A 280 22.21 -31.34 -6.34
C LYS A 280 23.52 -30.92 -7.00
N ASP A 281 23.91 -29.66 -6.81
CA ASP A 281 25.08 -29.05 -7.44
C ASP A 281 26.37 -29.36 -6.64
N LEU A 282 26.25 -29.99 -5.47
CA LEU A 282 27.36 -30.26 -4.54
C LEU A 282 28.17 -28.99 -4.22
N ASP A 283 27.47 -27.88 -3.99
CA ASP A 283 28.04 -26.56 -3.72
C ASP A 283 27.61 -26.07 -2.33
N PRO A 284 28.49 -25.99 -1.33
CA PRO A 284 29.96 -25.98 -1.44
C PRO A 284 30.57 -27.35 -1.73
N GLU A 285 31.77 -27.34 -2.32
CA GLU A 285 32.52 -28.56 -2.66
C GLU A 285 32.65 -29.51 -1.46
N ARG A 286 32.54 -30.82 -1.74
CA ARG A 286 32.57 -31.88 -0.74
C ARG A 286 33.77 -32.81 -0.95
N PRO A 287 34.97 -32.46 -0.47
CA PRO A 287 36.14 -33.33 -0.57
C PRO A 287 35.85 -34.68 0.09
N ALA A 288 36.05 -35.77 -0.67
CA ALA A 288 35.71 -37.14 -0.23
C ALA A 288 34.23 -37.35 0.18
N GLY A 289 33.31 -36.57 -0.39
CA GLY A 289 31.87 -36.72 -0.17
C GLY A 289 31.34 -36.06 1.11
N ARG A 290 32.18 -35.32 1.86
CA ARG A 290 31.82 -34.66 3.12
C ARG A 290 32.12 -33.16 3.05
N LEU A 291 31.29 -32.35 3.71
CA LEU A 291 31.54 -30.91 3.86
C LEU A 291 32.58 -30.66 4.97
N PRO A 292 33.47 -29.66 4.81
CA PRO A 292 34.35 -29.25 5.90
C PRO A 292 33.56 -28.77 7.12
N ASP A 293 34.02 -29.15 8.32
CA ASP A 293 33.32 -28.95 9.60
C ASP A 293 32.95 -27.48 9.87
N ASP A 294 33.78 -26.57 9.43
CA ASP A 294 33.60 -25.13 9.55
C ASP A 294 32.51 -24.59 8.62
N ILE A 295 32.42 -25.03 7.36
CA ILE A 295 31.32 -24.64 6.46
C ILE A 295 30.01 -25.26 6.96
N ALA A 296 30.07 -26.54 7.29
CA ALA A 296 28.93 -27.32 7.76
C ALA A 296 28.35 -26.70 9.03
N ARG A 297 29.19 -26.41 10.03
CA ARG A 297 28.76 -25.82 11.29
C ARG A 297 28.29 -24.38 11.14
N ASN A 298 28.96 -23.56 10.33
CA ASN A 298 28.56 -22.15 10.13
C ASN A 298 27.16 -22.04 9.54
N LEU A 299 26.87 -22.84 8.50
CA LEU A 299 25.53 -22.85 7.89
C LEU A 299 24.48 -23.38 8.85
N VAL A 300 24.79 -24.45 9.59
CA VAL A 300 23.87 -25.02 10.59
C VAL A 300 23.55 -24.01 11.70
N VAL A 301 24.56 -23.33 12.23
CA VAL A 301 24.36 -22.31 13.27
C VAL A 301 23.54 -21.14 12.72
N ASP A 302 23.86 -20.65 11.51
CA ASP A 302 23.11 -19.56 10.91
C ASP A 302 21.66 -19.95 10.58
N ALA A 303 21.40 -21.21 10.20
CA ALA A 303 20.06 -21.74 9.96
C ALA A 303 19.20 -21.76 11.24
N TYR A 304 19.74 -22.23 12.37
CA TYR A 304 19.03 -22.18 13.65
C TYR A 304 18.90 -20.75 14.18
N THR A 305 19.88 -19.88 13.92
CA THR A 305 19.77 -18.46 14.26
C THR A 305 18.63 -17.81 13.47
N ALA A 306 18.56 -18.06 12.17
CA ALA A 306 17.47 -17.60 11.31
C ALA A 306 16.11 -18.08 11.83
N LEU A 307 16.01 -19.36 12.22
CA LEU A 307 14.76 -19.93 12.71
C LEU A 307 14.36 -19.35 14.08
N ALA A 308 15.33 -19.08 14.95
CA ALA A 308 15.10 -18.40 16.22
C ALA A 308 14.57 -16.97 16.02
N GLU A 309 15.10 -16.24 15.04
CA GLU A 309 14.60 -14.90 14.67
C GLU A 309 13.15 -14.97 14.14
N VAL A 310 12.81 -15.98 13.33
CA VAL A 310 11.42 -16.23 12.90
C VAL A 310 10.51 -16.48 14.10
N HIS A 311 10.94 -17.33 15.04
CA HIS A 311 10.15 -17.66 16.23
C HIS A 311 10.01 -16.47 17.21
N ALA A 312 11.01 -15.59 17.29
CA ALA A 312 10.96 -14.37 18.11
C ALA A 312 9.90 -13.36 17.62
N GLU A 313 9.57 -13.39 16.33
CA GLU A 313 8.47 -12.64 15.73
C GLU A 313 7.09 -13.29 15.95
N GLY A 314 7.03 -14.37 16.75
CA GLY A 314 5.81 -15.10 17.05
C GLY A 314 5.32 -15.99 15.91
N LEU A 315 6.17 -16.27 14.91
CA LEU A 315 5.83 -17.09 13.74
C LEU A 315 6.28 -18.54 13.93
N VAL A 316 5.52 -19.48 13.40
CA VAL A 316 5.90 -20.91 13.23
C VAL A 316 5.77 -21.23 11.74
N HIS A 317 6.81 -21.74 11.07
CA HIS A 317 6.86 -21.91 9.61
C HIS A 317 6.04 -23.10 9.07
N ARG A 318 6.06 -24.25 9.75
CA ARG A 318 5.24 -25.47 9.53
C ARG A 318 5.45 -26.28 8.25
N ALA A 319 6.30 -25.83 7.33
CA ALA A 319 6.43 -26.44 6.01
C ALA A 319 7.88 -26.45 5.49
N LEU A 320 8.86 -26.54 6.39
CA LEU A 320 10.28 -26.51 6.01
C LEU A 320 10.67 -27.78 5.23
N ASP A 321 11.30 -27.57 4.07
CA ASP A 321 11.98 -28.59 3.27
C ASP A 321 13.22 -27.94 2.58
N PRO A 322 14.14 -28.73 1.99
CA PRO A 322 15.35 -28.19 1.36
C PRO A 322 15.10 -27.18 0.22
N GLY A 323 13.94 -27.20 -0.43
CA GLY A 323 13.55 -26.23 -1.46
C GLY A 323 13.21 -24.84 -0.91
N ARG A 324 12.76 -24.75 0.34
CA ARG A 324 12.31 -23.52 1.02
C ARG A 324 13.38 -22.85 1.88
N ILE A 325 14.57 -23.48 1.97
CA ILE A 325 15.74 -22.95 2.66
C ILE A 325 16.71 -22.40 1.62
N TRP A 326 17.08 -21.13 1.73
CA TRP A 326 17.88 -20.42 0.75
C TRP A 326 19.21 -19.96 1.32
N LEU A 327 20.25 -20.11 0.52
CA LEU A 327 21.62 -19.71 0.81
C LEU A 327 21.96 -18.48 -0.03
N GLY A 328 22.12 -17.35 0.64
CA GLY A 328 22.57 -16.08 0.06
C GLY A 328 24.09 -15.97 0.02
N ARG A 329 24.60 -14.74 -0.17
CA ARG A 329 26.04 -14.45 -0.12
C ARG A 329 26.62 -14.88 1.24
N ALA A 330 27.79 -15.50 1.22
CA ALA A 330 28.46 -16.04 2.41
C ALA A 330 27.65 -17.10 3.21
N LEU A 331 26.77 -17.86 2.54
CA LEU A 331 25.93 -18.91 3.15
C LEU A 331 24.92 -18.39 4.19
N ARG A 332 24.55 -17.12 4.10
CA ARG A 332 23.45 -16.55 4.90
C ARG A 332 22.15 -17.29 4.60
N VAL A 333 21.52 -17.84 5.63
CA VAL A 333 20.29 -18.63 5.53
C VAL A 333 19.07 -17.73 5.58
N MET A 334 18.18 -17.93 4.62
CA MET A 334 16.88 -17.31 4.48
C MET A 334 15.80 -18.38 4.30
N PHE A 335 14.58 -18.08 4.72
CA PHE A 335 13.42 -18.94 4.49
C PHE A 335 12.46 -18.31 3.48
N SER A 336 11.80 -19.13 2.67
CA SER A 336 10.74 -18.73 1.75
C SER A 336 9.44 -19.49 2.07
N ASP A 337 8.33 -19.03 1.48
CA ASP A 337 7.06 -19.78 1.48
C ASP A 337 6.41 -19.95 2.87
N PHE A 338 6.18 -18.82 3.55
CA PHE A 338 5.48 -18.73 4.84
C PHE A 338 3.95 -18.92 4.77
N HIS A 339 3.40 -19.37 3.64
CA HIS A 339 1.96 -19.58 3.40
C HIS A 339 1.25 -20.52 4.41
N LEU A 340 1.99 -21.40 5.08
CA LEU A 340 1.47 -22.29 6.13
C LEU A 340 1.82 -21.80 7.55
N ALA A 341 2.44 -20.62 7.69
CA ALA A 341 2.94 -20.14 8.96
C ALA A 341 1.83 -19.67 9.91
N ARG A 342 2.04 -19.81 11.23
CA ARG A 342 1.10 -19.32 12.27
C ARG A 342 1.73 -18.24 13.14
N ILE A 343 0.94 -17.22 13.47
CA ILE A 343 1.23 -16.19 14.48
C ILE A 343 0.61 -16.58 15.83
N ASP A 344 1.36 -16.46 16.92
CA ASP A 344 0.86 -16.76 18.28
C ASP A 344 -0.38 -15.92 18.67
N ASN A 345 -1.34 -16.56 19.37
CA ASN A 345 -2.64 -16.03 19.81
C ASN A 345 -3.72 -15.76 18.74
N ALA A 346 -3.53 -16.11 17.47
CA ALA A 346 -4.59 -16.13 16.47
C ALA A 346 -5.18 -17.56 16.28
N GLN A 347 -6.48 -17.67 15.98
CA GLN A 347 -7.05 -18.91 15.44
C GLN A 347 -6.31 -19.28 14.16
N THR A 348 -5.94 -20.55 14.05
CA THR A 348 -5.16 -21.13 12.95
C THR A 348 -5.80 -20.81 11.60
N ILE A 349 -5.13 -20.00 10.76
CA ILE A 349 -5.58 -19.78 9.38
C ILE A 349 -4.82 -20.79 8.51
N VAL A 350 -5.23 -22.06 8.57
CA VAL A 350 -4.82 -23.04 7.56
C VAL A 350 -5.70 -22.77 6.34
N ALA A 351 -5.14 -22.22 5.28
CA ALA A 351 -5.85 -22.05 4.02
C ALA A 351 -6.27 -23.41 3.47
N TRP A 352 -5.33 -24.34 3.34
CA TRP A 352 -5.54 -25.69 2.81
C TRP A 352 -4.56 -26.66 3.49
N GLU A 353 -4.97 -27.88 3.83
CA GLU A 353 -4.03 -28.99 4.07
C GLU A 353 -3.78 -29.66 2.72
N PRO A 354 -2.56 -29.58 2.15
CA PRO A 354 -2.23 -30.34 0.97
C PRO A 354 -1.93 -31.77 1.42
N ASP A 355 -2.74 -32.73 0.97
CA ASP A 355 -2.39 -34.16 1.05
C ASP A 355 -1.10 -34.49 0.24
N GLU A 356 -0.56 -33.50 -0.51
CA GLU A 356 0.58 -33.63 -1.44
C GLU A 356 1.63 -32.49 -1.30
N ASP A 357 1.93 -31.98 -0.09
CA ASP A 357 3.07 -31.04 0.10
C ASP A 357 4.40 -31.79 0.23
N SER A 358 5.45 -31.36 -0.47
CA SER A 358 6.81 -31.90 -0.35
C SER A 358 7.39 -31.77 1.07
N GLY A 359 6.88 -30.82 1.88
CA GLY A 359 7.24 -30.71 3.29
C GLY A 359 6.74 -31.87 4.17
N ASN A 360 5.87 -32.74 3.66
CA ASN A 360 5.30 -33.86 4.42
C ASN A 360 6.38 -34.88 4.84
N ASP A 361 7.37 -35.13 3.98
CA ASP A 361 8.46 -36.08 4.25
C ASP A 361 9.43 -35.58 5.34
N TYR A 362 9.48 -34.26 5.58
CA TYR A 362 10.33 -33.63 6.59
C TYR A 362 9.57 -33.26 7.88
N ARG A 363 8.28 -33.59 7.93
CA ARG A 363 7.35 -33.12 8.97
C ARG A 363 7.62 -33.78 10.32
N ALA A 364 7.47 -33.01 11.39
CA ALA A 364 7.55 -33.53 12.75
C ALA A 364 6.43 -34.56 13.05
N PRO A 365 6.71 -35.65 13.80
CA PRO A 365 5.73 -36.72 14.05
C PRO A 365 4.43 -36.22 14.69
N GLU A 366 4.50 -35.24 15.59
CA GLU A 366 3.32 -34.67 16.25
C GLU A 366 2.42 -33.84 15.31
N CYS A 367 2.93 -33.45 14.14
CA CYS A 367 2.20 -32.71 13.11
C CYS A 367 1.64 -33.63 12.01
N ALA A 368 1.89 -34.94 12.09
CA ALA A 368 1.42 -35.90 11.09
C ALA A 368 -0.11 -36.04 11.06
N VAL A 369 -0.79 -35.79 12.19
CA VAL A 369 -2.26 -35.86 12.29
C VAL A 369 -2.94 -34.55 11.91
N SER A 370 -2.32 -33.41 12.21
CA SER A 370 -2.79 -32.08 11.80
C SER A 370 -1.67 -31.06 11.91
N LEU A 371 -1.55 -30.17 10.91
CA LEU A 371 -0.61 -29.05 10.96
C LEU A 371 -0.97 -28.02 12.04
N ALA A 372 -2.19 -28.06 12.58
CA ALA A 372 -2.62 -27.18 13.66
C ALA A 372 -1.87 -27.41 14.98
N THR A 373 -1.30 -28.60 15.20
CA THR A 373 -0.52 -28.95 16.40
C THR A 373 0.94 -28.46 16.32
N ALA A 374 1.36 -27.88 15.19
CA ALA A 374 2.73 -27.42 15.00
C ALA A 374 3.10 -26.28 15.95
N THR A 375 4.24 -26.47 16.61
CA THR A 375 4.86 -25.52 17.56
C THR A 375 6.21 -25.05 17.00
N PRO A 376 6.87 -24.02 17.59
CA PRO A 376 8.25 -23.68 17.26
C PRO A 376 9.20 -24.90 17.28
N ARG A 377 8.97 -25.86 18.19
CA ARG A 377 9.75 -27.10 18.26
C ARG A 377 9.50 -28.03 17.07
N SER A 378 8.33 -27.98 16.45
CA SER A 378 8.03 -28.77 15.26
C SER A 378 8.82 -28.28 14.03
N ASP A 379 9.08 -26.97 13.92
CA ASP A 379 9.98 -26.42 12.88
C ASP A 379 11.43 -26.85 13.10
N VAL A 380 11.88 -26.91 14.36
CA VAL A 380 13.24 -27.34 14.71
C VAL A 380 13.51 -28.76 14.22
N PHE A 381 12.53 -29.68 14.36
CA PHE A 381 12.63 -31.03 13.80
C PHE A 381 12.77 -30.99 12.27
N SER A 382 11.88 -30.26 11.60
CA SER A 382 11.82 -30.20 10.14
C SER A 382 13.10 -29.59 9.56
N LEU A 383 13.63 -28.53 10.19
CA LEU A 383 14.92 -27.95 9.84
C LEU A 383 16.07 -28.94 10.06
N SER A 384 16.04 -29.70 11.16
CA SER A 384 17.07 -30.71 11.45
C SER A 384 17.12 -31.79 10.38
N MET A 385 15.96 -32.29 9.93
CA MET A 385 15.88 -33.24 8.83
C MET A 385 16.51 -32.69 7.54
N CYS A 386 16.18 -31.44 7.17
CA CYS A 386 16.73 -30.77 5.99
C CYS A 386 18.25 -30.61 6.06
N LEU A 387 18.75 -30.17 7.23
CA LEU A 387 20.19 -29.96 7.43
C LEU A 387 20.95 -31.29 7.49
N ILE A 388 20.37 -32.35 8.05
CA ILE A 388 21.00 -33.69 8.09
C ILE A 388 21.11 -34.27 6.69
N GLU A 389 20.05 -34.18 5.88
CA GLU A 389 20.10 -34.54 4.47
C GLU A 389 21.20 -33.76 3.74
N TRP A 390 21.24 -32.44 3.95
CA TRP A 390 22.27 -31.60 3.37
C TRP A 390 23.68 -32.00 3.83
N LEU A 391 23.90 -32.32 5.11
CA LEU A 391 25.21 -32.69 5.64
C LEU A 391 25.70 -34.07 5.16
N LEU A 392 24.79 -35.04 5.07
CA LEU A 392 25.10 -36.42 4.70
C LEU A 392 25.09 -36.63 3.17
N GLY A 393 24.36 -35.80 2.43
CA GLY A 393 24.19 -35.95 0.97
C GLY A 393 23.30 -37.14 0.58
N GLU A 394 22.51 -37.66 1.52
CA GLU A 394 21.56 -38.76 1.34
C GLU A 394 20.17 -38.31 1.82
N PRO A 395 19.07 -38.76 1.19
CA PRO A 395 17.71 -38.35 1.58
C PRO A 395 17.42 -38.73 3.04
N ALA A 396 17.18 -37.74 3.90
CA ALA A 396 16.88 -37.99 5.31
C ALA A 396 15.57 -38.80 5.52
N PRO A 397 14.49 -38.58 4.75
CA PRO A 397 13.24 -39.33 4.91
C PRO A 397 13.36 -40.84 4.63
N GLU A 398 14.41 -41.29 3.93
CA GLU A 398 14.65 -42.71 3.65
C GLU A 398 15.37 -43.45 4.81
N LEU A 399 15.78 -42.73 5.85
CA LEU A 399 16.53 -43.26 7.00
C LEU A 399 15.66 -43.27 8.26
N THR A 400 15.86 -44.27 9.14
CA THR A 400 15.26 -44.20 10.48
C THR A 400 15.98 -43.14 11.34
N ILE A 401 15.31 -42.63 12.38
CA ILE A 401 15.91 -41.65 13.29
C ILE A 401 17.22 -42.18 13.89
N GLU A 402 17.28 -43.45 14.28
CA GLU A 402 18.50 -44.06 14.81
C GLU A 402 19.62 -44.12 13.76
N GLN A 403 19.29 -44.39 12.50
CA GLN A 403 20.25 -44.40 11.40
C GLN A 403 20.76 -42.98 11.10
N MET A 404 19.88 -41.98 11.09
CA MET A 404 20.26 -40.57 10.91
C MET A 404 21.18 -40.11 12.03
N GLN A 405 20.82 -40.35 13.29
CA GLN A 405 21.64 -39.99 14.44
C GLN A 405 23.00 -40.67 14.40
N ALA A 406 23.05 -41.98 14.11
CA ALA A 406 24.30 -42.72 14.02
C ALA A 406 25.21 -42.19 12.90
N LYS A 407 24.67 -42.00 11.68
CA LYS A 407 25.44 -41.48 10.53
C LYS A 407 25.89 -40.03 10.73
N LEU A 408 25.02 -39.18 11.29
CA LEU A 408 25.32 -37.79 11.59
C LEU A 408 26.45 -37.69 12.62
N LEU A 409 26.40 -38.47 13.70
CA LEU A 409 27.40 -38.42 14.76
C LEU A 409 28.73 -39.05 14.36
N ASP A 410 28.71 -40.08 13.50
CA ASP A 410 29.92 -40.66 12.92
C ASP A 410 30.63 -39.66 11.99
N SER A 411 29.85 -38.96 11.15
CA SER A 411 30.38 -37.98 10.20
C SER A 411 30.72 -36.64 10.85
N TYR A 412 29.87 -36.13 11.75
CA TYR A 412 29.97 -34.82 12.37
C TYR A 412 29.70 -34.90 13.89
N PRO A 413 30.68 -35.32 14.71
CA PRO A 413 30.48 -35.51 16.15
C PRO A 413 29.99 -34.25 16.90
N TRP A 414 30.31 -33.07 16.37
CA TRP A 414 29.89 -31.78 16.92
C TRP A 414 28.39 -31.50 16.74
N ALA A 415 27.71 -32.20 15.84
CA ALA A 415 26.28 -32.05 15.56
C ALA A 415 25.39 -32.80 16.56
N ALA A 416 25.95 -33.29 17.69
CA ALA A 416 25.18 -33.99 18.72
C ALA A 416 23.94 -33.23 19.24
N PRO A 417 23.94 -31.90 19.41
CA PRO A 417 22.72 -31.17 19.74
C PRO A 417 21.62 -31.32 18.67
N MET A 418 21.97 -31.43 17.39
CA MET A 418 21.00 -31.66 16.30
C MET A 418 20.41 -33.07 16.36
N ALA A 419 21.15 -34.07 16.85
CA ALA A 419 20.60 -35.42 17.02
C ALA A 419 19.43 -35.45 18.01
N VAL A 420 19.50 -34.63 19.08
CA VAL A 420 18.42 -34.45 20.07
C VAL A 420 17.21 -33.76 19.45
N ALA A 421 17.40 -32.93 18.42
CA ALA A 421 16.32 -32.25 17.74
C ALA A 421 15.36 -33.21 17.00
N LEU A 422 15.80 -34.45 16.72
CA LEU A 422 14.98 -35.51 16.13
C LEU A 422 14.17 -36.33 17.15
N GLU A 423 14.33 -36.09 18.45
CA GLU A 423 13.62 -36.81 19.51
C GLU A 423 12.17 -36.28 19.71
N ASP A 424 11.49 -36.83 20.73
CA ASP A 424 10.12 -36.46 21.11
C ASP A 424 9.97 -34.95 21.35
N ALA A 425 8.80 -34.41 21.00
CA ALA A 425 8.52 -32.96 21.06
C ALA A 425 8.78 -32.31 22.43
N GLY A 426 8.66 -33.09 23.52
CA GLY A 426 8.90 -32.62 24.89
C GLY A 426 10.39 -32.41 25.24
N SER A 427 11.31 -33.19 24.65
CA SER A 427 12.76 -33.08 24.90
C SER A 427 13.48 -32.21 23.88
N ARG A 428 12.82 -31.88 22.75
CA ARG A 428 13.41 -31.13 21.64
C ARG A 428 13.84 -29.72 22.03
N PRO A 429 15.11 -29.32 21.86
CA PRO A 429 15.57 -27.97 22.19
C PRO A 429 14.91 -26.91 21.29
N SER A 430 14.89 -25.65 21.75
CA SER A 430 14.52 -24.52 20.91
C SER A 430 15.61 -24.20 19.87
N ALA A 431 15.25 -23.43 18.83
CA ALA A 431 16.22 -22.97 17.84
C ALA A 431 17.33 -22.11 18.47
N GLU A 432 17.00 -21.32 19.50
CA GLU A 432 17.96 -20.52 20.27
C GLU A 432 18.92 -21.41 21.09
N GLU A 433 18.40 -22.43 21.78
CA GLU A 433 19.20 -23.39 22.55
C GLU A 433 20.17 -24.17 21.64
N LEU A 434 19.72 -24.56 20.44
CA LEU A 434 20.57 -25.20 19.42
C LEU A 434 21.63 -24.24 18.89
N THR A 435 21.28 -22.99 18.60
CA THR A 435 22.23 -21.96 18.17
C THR A 435 23.36 -21.81 19.20
N LEU A 436 23.02 -21.66 20.48
CA LEU A 436 23.99 -21.53 21.57
C LEU A 436 24.86 -22.78 21.74
N SER A 437 24.27 -23.98 21.59
CA SER A 437 24.97 -25.26 21.79
C SER A 437 25.90 -25.63 20.63
N LEU A 438 25.50 -25.28 19.40
CA LEU A 438 26.25 -25.58 18.18
C LEU A 438 27.27 -24.51 17.83
N THR A 439 27.11 -23.30 18.36
CA THR A 439 28.13 -22.25 18.24
C THR A 439 29.41 -22.74 18.90
N PRO A 440 30.52 -22.87 18.14
CA PRO A 440 31.78 -23.31 18.72
C PRO A 440 32.15 -22.34 19.82
N LYS A 441 32.21 -22.84 21.07
CA LYS A 441 32.79 -22.07 22.17
C LYS A 441 34.18 -21.62 21.71
N PRO A 442 34.54 -20.33 21.84
CA PRO A 442 35.86 -19.87 21.45
C PRO A 442 36.87 -20.79 22.10
N LYS A 443 37.67 -21.49 21.28
CA LYS A 443 38.72 -22.35 21.81
C LYS A 443 39.59 -21.45 22.68
N SER A 444 39.66 -21.77 23.97
CA SER A 444 40.80 -21.37 24.80
C SER A 444 42.04 -21.77 24.01
N LEU A 445 42.77 -20.78 23.51
CA LEU A 445 43.98 -20.94 22.73
C LEU A 445 45.07 -21.49 23.67
N THR A 446 45.11 -22.80 23.88
CA THR A 446 46.22 -23.40 24.62
C THR A 446 46.84 -24.65 24.03
N GLU A 447 46.24 -25.41 23.09
CA GLU A 447 46.96 -26.59 22.56
C GLU A 447 46.79 -26.84 21.04
N ALA A 448 47.94 -26.69 20.37
CA ALA A 448 48.47 -27.36 19.18
C ALA A 448 47.70 -27.38 17.85
N HIS A 449 48.24 -26.70 16.82
CA HIS A 449 49.02 -27.37 15.75
C HIS A 449 49.76 -26.38 14.82
N SER A 450 50.99 -26.79 14.48
CA SER A 450 51.73 -26.59 13.21
C SER A 450 52.28 -25.21 12.79
N THR A 451 53.59 -25.14 12.93
CA THR A 451 54.66 -24.44 12.18
C THR A 451 54.44 -24.08 10.69
N ALA A 452 53.42 -23.29 10.35
CA ALA A 452 53.48 -22.43 9.15
C ALA A 452 54.01 -21.05 9.57
N THR A 453 55.10 -20.60 8.96
CA THR A 453 55.58 -19.22 9.16
C THR A 453 54.57 -18.27 8.51
N ASN A 454 53.94 -17.40 9.31
CA ASN A 454 53.06 -16.37 8.76
C ASN A 454 53.86 -15.47 7.79
N GLU A 455 53.51 -15.50 6.50
CA GLU A 455 54.19 -14.73 5.46
C GLU A 455 53.43 -13.43 5.20
N PHE A 456 53.81 -12.37 5.91
CA PHE A 456 53.25 -11.02 5.75
C PHE A 456 53.91 -10.28 4.56
N THR A 457 53.78 -10.85 3.37
CA THR A 457 54.26 -10.28 2.10
C THR A 457 53.21 -10.53 1.02
N PRO A 458 53.07 -9.67 -0.01
CA PRO A 458 52.16 -9.92 -1.13
C PRO A 458 52.34 -11.34 -1.70
N GLY A 459 51.24 -12.10 -1.81
CA GLY A 459 51.21 -13.50 -2.22
C GLY A 459 51.42 -14.53 -1.10
N GLY A 460 51.90 -14.11 0.09
CA GLY A 460 52.06 -14.95 1.27
C GLY A 460 50.74 -15.27 1.96
N VAL A 461 50.73 -16.32 2.78
CA VAL A 461 49.54 -16.78 3.53
C VAL A 461 49.78 -16.62 5.02
N VAL A 462 48.78 -16.06 5.72
CA VAL A 462 48.78 -15.86 7.17
C VAL A 462 47.69 -16.72 7.80
N GLY A 463 48.04 -17.48 8.83
CA GLY A 463 47.10 -18.35 9.56
C GLY A 463 46.44 -19.44 8.70
N ASP A 464 47.13 -19.91 7.66
CA ASP A 464 46.64 -20.90 6.68
C ASP A 464 45.33 -20.52 5.95
N ARG A 465 44.95 -19.23 5.98
CA ARG A 465 43.63 -18.75 5.52
C ARG A 465 43.66 -17.40 4.79
N TYR A 466 44.52 -16.49 5.22
CA TYR A 466 44.51 -15.13 4.69
C TYR A 466 45.65 -14.93 3.70
N ARG A 467 45.32 -14.92 2.41
CA ARG A 467 46.31 -14.66 1.36
C ARG A 467 46.49 -13.14 1.22
N ILE A 468 47.69 -12.64 1.49
CA ILE A 468 48.00 -11.21 1.35
C ILE A 468 47.97 -10.82 -0.13
N GLU A 469 47.22 -9.76 -0.46
CA GLU A 469 47.16 -9.23 -1.83
C GLU A 469 48.01 -7.97 -1.96
N GLU A 470 47.73 -6.95 -1.14
CA GLU A 470 48.41 -5.66 -1.19
C GLU A 470 48.50 -5.00 0.19
N LYS A 471 49.43 -4.05 0.33
CA LYS A 471 49.59 -3.25 1.53
C LYS A 471 48.71 -2.00 1.42
N LEU A 472 47.76 -1.84 2.34
CA LEU A 472 46.87 -0.68 2.41
C LEU A 472 47.48 0.49 3.16
N GLY A 473 48.33 0.20 4.17
CA GLY A 473 48.98 1.26 4.95
C GLY A 473 49.96 0.72 5.99
N GLU A 474 50.77 1.60 6.56
CA GLU A 474 51.67 1.30 7.67
C GLU A 474 51.62 2.41 8.71
N GLY A 475 51.16 2.07 9.91
CA GLY A 475 51.15 2.97 11.07
C GLY A 475 52.29 2.69 12.05
N GLY A 476 52.30 3.43 13.17
CA GLY A 476 53.28 3.24 14.25
C GLY A 476 53.14 1.89 14.98
N PHE A 477 51.93 1.33 15.05
CA PHE A 477 51.62 0.12 15.83
C PHE A 477 51.34 -1.13 14.99
N ALA A 478 50.96 -0.96 13.71
CA ALA A 478 50.60 -2.07 12.84
C ALA A 478 50.82 -1.77 11.35
N VAL A 479 50.90 -2.82 10.54
CA VAL A 479 50.85 -2.79 9.08
C VAL A 479 49.48 -3.32 8.64
N THR A 480 48.80 -2.60 7.76
CA THR A 480 47.45 -2.97 7.29
C THR A 480 47.54 -3.52 5.87
N TRP A 481 46.97 -4.69 5.67
CA TRP A 481 47.01 -5.46 4.43
C TRP A 481 45.58 -5.70 3.92
N LYS A 482 45.39 -5.64 2.61
CA LYS A 482 44.24 -6.25 1.96
C LYS A 482 44.55 -7.72 1.76
N VAL A 483 43.64 -8.59 2.20
CA VAL A 483 43.82 -10.03 2.11
C VAL A 483 42.60 -10.66 1.49
N PHE A 484 42.81 -11.74 0.76
CA PHE A 484 41.75 -12.62 0.33
C PHE A 484 41.60 -13.73 1.38
N ASP A 485 40.47 -13.75 2.07
CA ASP A 485 40.11 -14.83 2.96
C ASP A 485 39.72 -16.05 2.09
N THR A 486 40.55 -17.09 2.10
CA THR A 486 40.31 -18.32 1.33
C THR A 486 39.09 -19.09 1.85
N TRP A 487 38.50 -18.65 2.98
CA TRP A 487 37.32 -19.23 3.58
C TRP A 487 36.55 -18.19 4.43
N PRO A 488 35.58 -17.43 3.86
CA PRO A 488 34.56 -17.88 2.91
C PRO A 488 34.67 -17.26 1.49
N GLY A 489 35.87 -16.83 1.06
CA GLY A 489 36.08 -16.31 -0.30
C GLY A 489 35.76 -14.82 -0.47
N HIS A 490 36.24 -13.97 0.44
CA HIS A 490 35.99 -12.53 0.40
C HIS A 490 37.24 -11.71 0.73
N HIS A 491 37.32 -10.48 0.22
CA HIS A 491 38.35 -9.54 0.66
C HIS A 491 38.11 -9.13 2.10
N LYS A 492 39.21 -9.05 2.86
CA LYS A 492 39.27 -8.60 4.25
C LYS A 492 40.43 -7.64 4.42
N VAL A 493 40.43 -6.92 5.53
CA VAL A 493 41.58 -6.15 5.98
C VAL A 493 42.26 -6.93 7.10
N LEU A 494 43.55 -7.21 6.95
CA LEU A 494 44.38 -7.83 7.98
C LEU A 494 45.35 -6.80 8.53
N LYS A 495 45.28 -6.55 9.84
CA LYS A 495 46.15 -5.62 10.56
C LYS A 495 47.19 -6.42 11.36
N GLN A 496 48.44 -6.35 10.91
CA GLN A 496 49.61 -7.02 11.49
C GLN A 496 50.28 -6.10 12.51
N PHE A 497 50.33 -6.48 13.79
CA PHE A 497 50.90 -5.66 14.85
C PHE A 497 52.42 -5.79 14.95
N LYS A 498 53.10 -4.70 15.31
CA LYS A 498 54.58 -4.64 15.40
C LYS A 498 55.14 -5.07 16.76
N VAL A 499 54.30 -5.20 17.78
CA VAL A 499 54.65 -5.56 19.16
C VAL A 499 53.66 -6.57 19.73
N ALA A 500 54.08 -7.34 20.74
CA ALA A 500 53.19 -8.24 21.48
C ALA A 500 52.13 -7.44 22.26
N MET A 501 50.85 -7.85 22.18
CA MET A 501 49.73 -7.12 22.78
C MET A 501 49.63 -7.45 24.29
N PRO A 502 49.58 -6.47 25.20
CA PRO A 502 49.34 -6.69 26.64
C PRO A 502 47.98 -7.33 26.94
N GLU A 503 47.85 -8.03 28.08
CA GLU A 503 46.61 -8.71 28.54
C GLU A 503 45.38 -7.79 28.57
N THR A 504 45.55 -6.55 29.00
CA THR A 504 44.46 -5.54 29.06
C THR A 504 43.97 -5.16 27.66
N LEU A 505 44.87 -5.12 26.68
CA LEU A 505 44.53 -4.81 25.30
C LEU A 505 43.77 -5.97 24.65
N ARG A 506 44.04 -7.22 25.05
CA ARG A 506 43.32 -8.42 24.60
C ARG A 506 41.83 -8.36 25.00
N GLU A 507 41.51 -7.90 26.20
CA GLU A 507 40.12 -7.75 26.69
C GLU A 507 39.36 -6.65 25.94
N GLU A 508 40.01 -5.50 25.71
CA GLU A 508 39.45 -4.36 24.95
C GLU A 508 39.07 -4.76 23.51
N TYR A 509 39.95 -5.50 22.83
CA TYR A 509 39.70 -6.00 21.48
C TYR A 509 38.59 -7.07 21.42
N GLN A 510 38.46 -7.91 22.45
CA GLN A 510 37.37 -8.89 22.52
C GLN A 510 36.00 -8.23 22.69
N ALA A 511 35.94 -7.12 23.43
CA ALA A 511 34.72 -6.33 23.55
C ALA A 511 34.34 -5.67 22.22
N ALA A 512 35.32 -5.14 21.47
CA ALA A 512 35.12 -4.60 20.13
C ALA A 512 34.60 -5.65 19.12
N ASN A 513 35.01 -6.91 19.25
CA ASN A 513 34.55 -8.01 18.39
C ASN A 513 33.04 -8.33 18.54
N GLN A 514 32.41 -7.88 19.63
CA GLN A 514 30.96 -8.05 19.84
C GLN A 514 30.14 -6.93 19.20
N LEU A 515 30.77 -5.98 18.49
CA LEU A 515 30.08 -4.93 17.76
C LEU A 515 29.54 -5.51 16.44
N ASN A 516 28.21 -5.52 16.32
CA ASN A 516 27.49 -5.96 15.12
C ASN A 516 26.42 -4.93 14.78
N HIS A 517 26.74 -4.03 13.85
CA HIS A 517 25.89 -2.93 13.43
C HIS A 517 26.28 -2.50 12.01
N ASP A 518 25.32 -2.13 11.16
CA ASP A 518 25.56 -1.91 9.72
C ASP A 518 26.50 -0.73 9.45
N CYS A 519 26.46 0.30 10.29
CA CYS A 519 27.38 1.46 10.23
C CYS A 519 28.75 1.22 10.91
N CYS A 520 29.02 0.00 11.40
CA CYS A 520 30.30 -0.37 12.01
C CYS A 520 31.00 -1.46 11.17
N GLY A 521 32.29 -1.27 10.86
CA GLY A 521 33.11 -2.29 10.22
C GLY A 521 33.28 -3.53 11.10
N ARG A 522 32.93 -4.70 10.57
CA ARG A 522 32.93 -5.93 11.37
C ARG A 522 34.35 -6.45 11.62
N VAL A 523 34.67 -6.81 12.86
CA VAL A 523 35.85 -7.62 13.19
C VAL A 523 35.50 -9.10 13.03
N TYR A 524 36.38 -9.87 12.38
CA TYR A 524 36.14 -11.29 12.09
C TYR A 524 37.04 -12.24 12.87
N ASP A 525 38.31 -11.89 13.05
CA ASP A 525 39.28 -12.78 13.70
C ASP A 525 40.38 -11.96 14.39
N ILE A 526 40.93 -12.50 15.49
CA ILE A 526 42.07 -11.93 16.19
C ILE A 526 43.02 -13.03 16.66
N GLN A 527 44.30 -12.88 16.33
CA GLN A 527 45.35 -13.87 16.53
C GLN A 527 46.50 -13.26 17.30
N ILE A 528 46.31 -13.18 18.62
CA ILE A 528 47.24 -12.57 19.58
C ILE A 528 48.41 -13.46 20.01
N ASP A 529 48.25 -14.78 19.92
CA ASP A 529 49.29 -15.75 20.30
C ASP A 529 50.24 -16.09 19.14
N LYS A 530 50.03 -15.45 17.98
CA LYS A 530 50.90 -15.55 16.80
C LYS A 530 51.95 -14.44 16.84
N THR A 531 53.10 -14.68 16.22
CA THR A 531 54.19 -13.70 16.13
C THR A 531 54.48 -13.38 14.66
N PRO A 532 54.26 -12.13 14.20
CA PRO A 532 53.54 -11.05 14.88
C PRO A 532 52.04 -11.30 15.03
N PRO A 533 51.38 -10.70 16.04
CA PRO A 533 49.94 -10.84 16.21
C PRO A 533 49.18 -10.09 15.11
N TYR A 534 47.96 -10.52 14.82
CA TYR A 534 47.15 -9.87 13.79
C TYR A 534 45.64 -9.86 14.07
N LEU A 535 44.93 -8.93 13.45
CA LEU A 535 43.47 -8.77 13.48
C LEU A 535 42.94 -8.82 12.05
N VAL A 536 41.78 -9.44 11.82
CA VAL A 536 41.08 -9.46 10.54
C VAL A 536 39.73 -8.77 10.69
N GLN A 537 39.43 -7.85 9.80
CA GLN A 537 38.21 -7.05 9.78
C GLN A 537 37.64 -6.92 8.37
N GLU A 538 36.44 -6.36 8.28
CA GLU A 538 35.74 -6.06 7.05
C GLU A 538 36.56 -5.14 6.14
N TYR A 539 36.60 -5.51 4.86
CA TYR A 539 37.04 -4.64 3.80
C TYR A 539 35.81 -3.92 3.26
N VAL A 540 35.71 -2.62 3.55
CA VAL A 540 34.64 -1.76 3.04
C VAL A 540 35.07 -1.27 1.67
N GLU A 541 34.34 -1.66 0.63
CA GLU A 541 34.52 -1.12 -0.72
C GLU A 541 34.01 0.33 -0.73
N GLY A 542 34.94 1.29 -0.79
CA GLY A 542 34.60 2.70 -0.62
C GLY A 542 35.81 3.62 -0.49
N GLN A 543 35.55 4.90 -0.23
CA GLN A 543 36.58 5.91 -0.03
C GLN A 543 36.48 6.52 1.37
N SER A 544 37.62 6.61 2.06
CA SER A 544 37.75 7.26 3.37
C SER A 544 37.67 8.79 3.26
N LEU A 545 37.31 9.45 4.35
CA LEU A 545 37.20 10.92 4.41
C LEU A 545 38.56 11.66 4.46
N ASP A 546 39.68 10.94 4.61
CA ASP A 546 41.02 11.55 4.58
C ASP A 546 41.54 11.83 3.17
N VAL A 547 40.88 11.31 2.14
CA VAL A 547 41.18 11.61 0.73
C VAL A 547 40.70 13.02 0.39
N VAL A 548 41.64 13.98 0.40
CA VAL A 548 41.37 15.39 0.09
C VAL A 548 41.21 15.58 -1.42
N GLY A 549 40.23 16.41 -1.84
CA GLY A 549 40.00 16.77 -3.25
C GLY A 549 38.84 16.02 -3.92
N ILE A 550 38.08 15.22 -3.16
CA ILE A 550 36.79 14.66 -3.60
C ILE A 550 35.71 15.71 -3.34
N ASP A 551 34.96 16.08 -4.39
CA ASP A 551 33.83 17.00 -4.27
C ASP A 551 32.60 16.23 -3.76
N ARG A 552 32.35 16.33 -2.44
CA ARG A 552 31.19 15.70 -1.79
C ARG A 552 30.09 16.72 -1.59
N SER A 553 28.86 16.35 -1.95
CA SER A 553 27.71 17.24 -1.72
C SER A 553 27.41 17.39 -0.22
N LEU A 554 26.80 18.51 0.18
CA LEU A 554 26.34 18.71 1.57
C LEU A 554 25.37 17.59 2.01
N LYS A 555 24.53 17.10 1.09
CA LYS A 555 23.62 15.97 1.33
C LYS A 555 24.38 14.70 1.70
N GLU A 556 25.43 14.37 0.96
CA GLU A 556 26.27 13.21 1.22
C GLU A 556 26.99 13.33 2.57
N LEU A 557 27.53 14.51 2.88
CA LEU A 557 28.20 14.78 4.16
C LEU A 557 27.26 14.66 5.36
N ARG A 558 25.99 15.08 5.21
CA ARG A 558 24.94 14.86 6.23
C ARG A 558 24.64 13.38 6.42
N GLN A 559 24.47 12.62 5.33
CA GLN A 559 24.23 11.18 5.42
C GLN A 559 25.39 10.45 6.09
N ILE A 560 26.64 10.81 5.76
CA ILE A 560 27.84 10.27 6.43
C ILE A 560 27.82 10.62 7.92
N ALA A 561 27.48 11.86 8.26
CA ALA A 561 27.37 12.29 9.65
C ALA A 561 26.31 11.48 10.43
N GLU A 562 25.16 11.20 9.83
CA GLU A 562 24.09 10.40 10.44
C GLU A 562 24.49 8.94 10.66
N HIS A 563 25.13 8.31 9.68
CA HIS A 563 25.60 6.93 9.80
C HIS A 563 26.68 6.80 10.88
N VAL A 564 27.64 7.72 10.93
CA VAL A 564 28.73 7.68 11.93
C VAL A 564 28.20 7.96 13.34
N LEU A 565 27.26 8.90 13.51
CA LEU A 565 26.64 9.16 14.82
C LEU A 565 25.76 7.99 15.28
N THR A 566 25.08 7.31 14.36
CA THR A 566 24.36 6.06 14.66
C THR A 566 25.32 4.96 15.12
N ALA A 567 26.47 4.80 14.45
CA ALA A 567 27.52 3.89 14.87
C ALA A 567 28.06 4.22 16.28
N LEU A 568 28.34 5.49 16.56
CA LEU A 568 28.83 5.93 17.87
C LEU A 568 27.78 5.74 18.97
N ALA A 569 26.49 5.99 18.69
CA ALA A 569 25.42 5.73 19.64
C ALA A 569 25.34 4.24 20.02
N TYR A 570 25.48 3.36 19.02
CA TYR A 570 25.53 1.92 19.24
C TYR A 570 26.73 1.49 20.10
N ILE A 571 27.93 2.00 19.79
CA ILE A 571 29.17 1.68 20.52
C ILE A 571 29.08 2.16 21.98
N HIS A 572 28.64 3.41 22.18
CA HIS A 572 28.49 4.01 23.50
C HIS A 572 27.42 3.29 24.33
N GLY A 573 26.35 2.78 23.70
CA GLY A 573 25.33 1.96 24.35
C GLY A 573 25.84 0.62 24.87
N LYS A 574 27.04 0.19 24.48
CA LYS A 574 27.73 -1.01 25.01
C LYS A 574 28.85 -0.67 26.01
N ASP A 575 28.87 0.55 26.56
CA ASP A 575 29.91 1.06 27.47
C ASP A 575 31.34 1.07 26.87
N LEU A 576 31.44 1.06 25.54
CA LEU A 576 32.69 1.14 24.79
C LEU A 576 32.86 2.53 24.17
N LEU A 577 34.11 2.92 23.94
CA LEU A 577 34.48 4.10 23.16
C LEU A 577 35.23 3.65 21.92
N HIS A 578 35.11 4.39 20.82
CA HIS A 578 35.95 4.15 19.65
C HIS A 578 37.41 4.58 19.91
N GLY A 579 37.62 5.72 20.57
CA GLY A 579 38.93 6.20 21.03
C GLY A 579 39.83 6.86 19.98
N ASP A 580 39.55 6.69 18.67
CA ASP A 580 40.32 7.27 17.56
C ASP A 580 39.44 7.54 16.33
N VAL A 581 38.35 8.30 16.53
CA VAL A 581 37.48 8.74 15.41
C VAL A 581 38.24 9.76 14.55
N THR A 582 38.60 9.36 13.33
CA THR A 582 39.36 10.17 12.37
C THR A 582 38.82 10.03 10.95
N PRO A 583 39.15 10.93 10.00
CA PRO A 583 38.68 10.80 8.61
C PRO A 583 39.12 9.50 7.92
N ALA A 584 40.28 8.96 8.27
CA ALA A 584 40.77 7.69 7.71
C ALA A 584 39.95 6.48 8.18
N ASN A 585 39.26 6.61 9.31
CA ASN A 585 38.43 5.56 9.91
C ASN A 585 36.95 5.69 9.52
N ILE A 586 36.58 6.68 8.70
CA ILE A 586 35.21 6.85 8.19
C ILE A 586 35.24 6.58 6.69
N VAL A 587 34.65 5.46 6.27
CA VAL A 587 34.62 5.03 4.86
C VAL A 587 33.20 5.15 4.32
N ALA A 588 33.02 5.93 3.26
CA ALA A 588 31.77 5.97 2.52
C ALA A 588 31.75 4.80 1.53
N ALA A 589 30.84 3.85 1.70
CA ALA A 589 30.75 2.68 0.84
C ALA A 589 30.21 3.03 -0.55
N ASN A 590 30.76 2.42 -1.59
CA ASN A 590 30.30 2.57 -2.98
C ASN A 590 29.76 1.26 -3.57
N ASP A 591 29.43 0.30 -2.71
CA ASP A 591 28.87 -1.02 -3.03
C ASP A 591 27.38 -0.99 -3.43
N GLY A 592 26.82 0.21 -3.65
CA GLY A 592 25.41 0.44 -3.96
C GLY A 592 24.50 0.61 -2.73
N SER A 593 25.01 0.40 -1.50
CA SER A 593 24.22 0.59 -0.27
C SER A 593 24.00 2.06 0.11
N GLY A 594 24.93 2.94 -0.29
CA GLY A 594 24.95 4.34 0.15
C GLY A 594 25.27 4.54 1.64
N ILE A 595 25.70 3.50 2.36
CA ILE A 595 25.99 3.54 3.80
C ILE A 595 27.44 3.96 4.06
N ALA A 596 27.67 4.79 5.07
CA ALA A 596 29.02 5.08 5.56
C ALA A 596 29.32 4.23 6.81
N LYS A 597 30.53 3.66 6.86
CA LYS A 597 30.96 2.78 7.95
C LYS A 597 32.12 3.38 8.72
N LEU A 598 32.03 3.32 10.05
CA LEU A 598 33.13 3.59 10.96
C LEU A 598 33.96 2.30 11.12
N ILE A 599 35.27 2.37 10.90
CA ILE A 599 36.18 1.21 10.87
C ILE A 599 37.33 1.37 11.87
N ASP A 600 38.11 0.29 12.06
CA ASP A 600 39.31 0.25 12.90
C ASP A 600 39.04 0.41 14.42
N PHE A 601 38.21 -0.50 14.95
CA PHE A 601 37.91 -0.64 16.39
C PHE A 601 39.07 -1.23 17.20
N GLY A 602 40.26 -1.37 16.63
CA GLY A 602 41.44 -1.94 17.29
C GLY A 602 42.01 -1.09 18.43
N LEU A 603 41.33 -0.05 18.89
CA LEU A 603 41.69 0.71 20.09
C LEU A 603 40.43 1.06 20.90
N ALA A 604 39.34 0.30 20.71
CA ALA A 604 38.11 0.55 21.43
C ALA A 604 38.33 0.27 22.92
N THR A 605 38.26 1.31 23.72
CA THR A 605 38.62 1.27 25.13
C THR A 605 37.35 1.45 25.98
N PRO A 606 37.20 0.74 27.11
CA PRO A 606 36.08 0.92 28.03
C PRO A 606 35.96 2.37 28.50
N HIS A 607 34.73 2.79 28.76
CA HIS A 607 34.46 4.14 29.26
C HIS A 607 35.29 4.44 30.53
N GLY A 608 36.00 5.58 30.54
CA GLY A 608 36.78 5.99 31.70
C GLY A 608 38.18 5.35 31.82
N GLN A 609 38.71 4.76 30.74
CA GLN A 609 40.12 4.38 30.63
C GLN A 609 40.88 5.27 29.62
N ARG A 610 42.22 5.16 29.61
CA ARG A 610 43.10 6.00 28.78
C ARG A 610 43.32 5.34 27.41
N PRO A 611 42.99 6.01 26.29
CA PRO A 611 43.23 5.46 24.95
C PRO A 611 44.72 5.20 24.71
N GLN A 612 45.07 4.11 24.02
CA GLN A 612 46.47 3.73 23.78
C GLN A 612 47.08 4.34 22.52
N GLY A 613 46.26 4.91 21.63
CA GLY A 613 46.69 5.64 20.45
C GLY A 613 45.65 6.68 20.04
N TRP A 614 46.09 7.83 19.57
CA TRP A 614 45.22 8.91 19.09
C TRP A 614 45.94 9.73 18.03
N THR A 615 45.17 10.27 17.08
CA THR A 615 45.70 11.23 16.11
C THR A 615 45.64 12.65 16.68
N PRO A 616 46.78 13.34 16.98
CA PRO A 616 46.76 14.57 17.78
C PRO A 616 45.86 15.69 17.28
N LYS A 617 45.70 15.84 15.96
CA LYS A 617 44.84 16.87 15.37
C LYS A 617 43.34 16.57 15.47
N PHE A 618 42.92 15.34 15.77
CA PHE A 618 41.51 14.96 15.95
C PHE A 618 41.19 14.54 17.40
N ALA A 619 42.22 14.44 18.26
CA ALA A 619 42.07 14.04 19.65
C ALA A 619 41.52 15.18 20.54
N ALA A 620 40.61 14.83 21.45
CA ALA A 620 40.06 15.78 22.42
C ALA A 620 41.13 16.26 23.43
N PRO A 621 41.03 17.49 23.96
CA PRO A 621 42.02 18.05 24.90
C PRO A 621 42.29 17.16 26.11
N GLU A 622 41.24 16.56 26.70
CA GLU A 622 41.37 15.68 27.85
C GLU A 622 42.15 14.39 27.53
N VAL A 623 42.09 13.90 26.30
CA VAL A 623 42.88 12.74 25.84
C VAL A 623 44.35 13.13 25.72
N LEU A 624 44.67 14.32 25.19
CA LEU A 624 46.04 14.83 25.12
C LEU A 624 46.66 15.08 26.49
N ASP A 625 45.86 15.52 27.47
CA ASP A 625 46.26 15.66 28.88
C ASP A 625 46.52 14.32 29.57
N GLY A 626 46.23 13.19 28.91
CA GLY A 626 46.35 11.85 29.46
C GLY A 626 45.25 11.49 30.46
N LYS A 627 44.13 12.21 30.46
CA LYS A 627 42.94 11.87 31.25
C LYS A 627 42.16 10.75 30.56
N PRO A 628 41.27 10.06 31.29
CA PRO A 628 40.44 9.02 30.68
C PRO A 628 39.45 9.60 29.65
N ALA A 629 39.29 8.89 28.53
CA ALA A 629 38.33 9.27 27.49
C ALA A 629 36.89 8.97 27.93
N LYS A 630 35.94 9.72 27.37
CA LYS A 630 34.49 9.57 27.55
C LYS A 630 33.80 9.58 26.18
N SER A 631 32.50 9.32 26.13
CA SER A 631 31.71 9.42 24.90
C SER A 631 31.88 10.77 24.21
N SER A 632 31.95 11.87 24.97
CA SER A 632 32.18 13.21 24.45
C SER A 632 33.58 13.43 23.83
N SER A 633 34.55 12.54 24.09
CA SER A 633 35.84 12.53 23.41
C SER A 633 35.74 11.97 21.98
N ASP A 634 34.91 10.94 21.75
CA ASP A 634 34.62 10.43 20.40
C ASP A 634 33.83 11.45 19.57
N LEU A 635 32.86 12.14 20.20
CA LEU A 635 32.08 13.20 19.55
C LEU A 635 32.96 14.37 19.08
N PHE A 636 34.03 14.68 19.83
CA PHE A 636 35.03 15.65 19.41
C PHE A 636 35.76 15.18 18.14
N GLY A 637 36.22 13.93 18.12
CA GLY A 637 36.91 13.34 16.97
C GLY A 637 36.02 13.27 15.72
N PHE A 638 34.76 12.87 15.89
CA PHE A 638 33.73 12.90 14.85
C PHE A 638 33.58 14.31 14.25
N ALA A 639 33.33 15.31 15.09
CA ALA A 639 33.08 16.67 14.64
C ALA A 639 34.28 17.27 13.90
N ALA A 640 35.49 17.05 14.43
CA ALA A 640 36.73 17.48 13.80
C ALA A 640 36.97 16.77 12.46
N SER A 641 36.55 15.51 12.32
CA SER A 641 36.71 14.71 11.10
C SER A 641 35.75 15.15 9.99
N LEU A 642 34.47 15.38 10.30
CA LEU A 642 33.50 15.86 9.32
C LEU A 642 33.82 17.30 8.91
N ALA A 643 34.23 18.17 9.84
CA ALA A 643 34.67 19.51 9.51
C ALA A 643 35.92 19.50 8.61
N PHE A 644 36.85 18.56 8.82
CA PHE A 644 37.99 18.37 7.92
C PHE A 644 37.56 17.98 6.51
N ALA A 645 36.59 17.08 6.36
CA ALA A 645 36.06 16.68 5.06
C ALA A 645 35.39 17.84 4.32
N MET A 646 34.68 18.72 5.03
CA MET A 646 34.06 19.93 4.46
C MET A 646 35.08 21.00 4.07
N LEU A 647 36.09 21.24 4.91
CA LEU A 647 36.98 22.39 4.74
C LEU A 647 38.26 22.05 3.96
N GLY A 648 38.55 20.76 3.76
CA GLY A 648 39.83 20.28 3.20
C GLY A 648 41.05 20.56 4.09
N ARG A 649 40.83 21.12 5.29
CA ARG A 649 41.86 21.48 6.28
C ARG A 649 41.37 21.18 7.70
N PRO A 650 42.26 20.89 8.66
CA PRO A 650 41.85 20.64 10.05
C PRO A 650 41.25 21.89 10.70
N ILE A 651 40.18 21.69 11.49
CA ILE A 651 39.55 22.74 12.31
C ILE A 651 40.17 22.87 13.71
N THR A 652 41.13 22.00 14.01
CA THR A 652 41.84 21.89 15.29
C THR A 652 43.34 21.82 15.05
N ARG A 653 44.11 22.53 15.86
CA ARG A 653 45.58 22.54 15.82
C ARG A 653 46.13 22.27 17.22
N VAL A 654 47.20 21.49 17.31
CA VAL A 654 47.92 21.27 18.57
C VAL A 654 49.20 22.11 18.55
N THR A 655 49.33 23.00 19.53
CA THR A 655 50.53 23.84 19.73
C THR A 655 50.92 23.74 21.21
N ASP A 656 52.20 23.42 21.50
CA ASP A 656 52.71 23.22 22.86
C ASP A 656 51.88 22.26 23.73
N GLY A 657 51.34 21.20 23.10
CA GLY A 657 50.50 20.20 23.78
C GLY A 657 49.07 20.64 24.07
N ARG A 658 48.63 21.82 23.62
CA ARG A 658 47.26 22.32 23.79
C ARG A 658 46.51 22.36 22.46
N VAL A 659 45.24 21.95 22.51
CA VAL A 659 44.32 22.06 21.37
C VAL A 659 43.84 23.51 21.23
N GLN A 660 43.89 24.02 20.00
CA GLN A 660 43.31 25.29 19.59
C GLN A 660 42.30 25.03 18.47
N ILE A 661 41.10 25.60 18.59
CA ILE A 661 40.10 25.58 17.53
C ILE A 661 40.48 26.66 16.52
N VAL A 662 40.62 26.27 15.25
CA VAL A 662 40.88 27.20 14.14
C VAL A 662 39.54 27.81 13.73
N PRO A 663 39.37 29.14 13.81
CA PRO A 663 38.11 29.76 13.42
C PRO A 663 37.82 29.56 11.93
N LEU A 664 36.52 29.54 11.59
CA LEU A 664 36.06 29.58 10.20
C LEU A 664 36.44 30.93 9.58
N THR A 665 37.04 30.90 8.39
CA THR A 665 37.31 32.08 7.57
C THR A 665 36.05 32.49 6.80
N PRO A 666 35.95 33.75 6.35
CA PRO A 666 34.82 34.19 5.52
C PRO A 666 34.63 33.31 4.27
N ASP A 667 35.72 32.86 3.66
CA ASP A 667 35.70 31.99 2.48
C ASP A 667 35.10 30.61 2.80
N ASP A 668 35.40 30.03 3.96
CA ASP A 668 34.81 28.75 4.39
C ASP A 668 33.27 28.85 4.51
N ARG A 669 32.76 30.01 4.95
CA ARG A 669 31.32 30.28 5.08
C ARG A 669 30.66 30.50 3.73
N GLN A 670 31.37 31.13 2.79
CA GLN A 670 30.85 31.43 1.46
C GLN A 670 30.77 30.18 0.57
N VAL A 671 31.71 29.24 0.70
CA VAL A 671 31.77 28.02 -0.14
C VAL A 671 30.58 27.09 0.09
N TRP A 672 30.08 26.99 1.33
CA TRP A 672 29.03 26.02 1.69
C TRP A 672 27.62 26.62 1.89
N GLY A 673 27.47 27.94 1.71
CA GLY A 673 26.20 28.65 1.87
C GLY A 673 25.64 28.62 3.30
N ASP A 674 24.45 29.18 3.51
CA ASP A 674 23.84 29.30 4.85
C ASP A 674 23.54 27.95 5.49
N GLU A 675 23.16 26.96 4.67
CA GLU A 675 22.87 25.61 5.14
C GLU A 675 24.13 24.87 5.59
N GLY A 676 25.21 25.00 4.82
CA GLY A 676 26.49 24.42 5.17
C GLY A 676 27.16 25.13 6.34
N GLU A 677 26.97 26.44 6.50
CA GLU A 677 27.38 27.17 7.71
C GLU A 677 26.60 26.67 8.93
N ALA A 678 25.28 26.50 8.85
CA ALA A 678 24.50 25.94 9.96
C ALA A 678 24.99 24.54 10.35
N PHE A 679 25.31 23.71 9.37
CA PHE A 679 25.89 22.38 9.58
C PHE A 679 27.29 22.44 10.21
N LEU A 680 28.18 23.33 9.73
CA LEU A 680 29.49 23.59 10.34
C LEU A 680 29.36 24.10 11.78
N GLN A 681 28.38 24.95 12.08
CA GLN A 681 28.11 25.42 13.44
C GLN A 681 27.66 24.29 14.38
N ALA A 682 26.88 23.33 13.88
CA ALA A 682 26.55 22.14 14.65
C ALA A 682 27.79 21.28 14.93
N LEU A 683 28.67 21.09 13.94
CA LEU A 683 29.95 20.41 14.15
C LEU A 683 30.84 21.18 15.14
N LEU A 684 30.83 22.52 15.13
CA LEU A 684 31.58 23.34 16.06
C LEU A 684 31.17 23.15 17.54
N LYS A 685 29.92 22.72 17.80
CA LYS A 685 29.50 22.32 19.16
C LYS A 685 30.18 21.03 19.62
N GLY A 686 30.53 20.12 18.70
CA GLY A 686 31.27 18.90 19.02
C GLY A 686 32.74 19.13 19.37
N VAL A 687 33.38 20.18 18.83
CA VAL A 687 34.81 20.47 19.06
C VAL A 687 35.09 21.43 20.22
N GLN A 688 34.12 21.67 21.11
CA GLN A 688 34.33 22.54 22.28
C GLN A 688 35.45 22.00 23.20
N LEU A 689 36.27 22.90 23.74
CA LEU A 689 37.45 22.50 24.53
C LEU A 689 37.05 21.83 25.86
N ASN A 690 36.00 22.33 26.50
CA ASN A 690 35.45 21.73 27.71
C ASN A 690 34.44 20.62 27.34
N PRO A 691 34.62 19.38 27.83
CA PRO A 691 33.74 18.27 27.51
C PRO A 691 32.26 18.47 27.89
N ALA A 692 31.97 19.31 28.89
CA ALA A 692 30.60 19.60 29.32
C ALA A 692 29.83 20.51 28.35
N ASP A 693 30.54 21.22 27.46
CA ASP A 693 29.94 22.14 26.48
C ASP A 693 29.71 21.44 25.11
N ARG A 694 30.01 20.14 25.03
CA ARG A 694 29.74 19.28 23.86
C ARG A 694 28.37 18.61 24.04
N PRO A 695 27.75 18.09 22.96
CA PRO A 695 26.57 17.24 23.09
C PRO A 695 26.82 16.08 24.07
N ALA A 696 25.83 15.77 24.92
CA ALA A 696 25.99 14.80 25.99
C ALA A 696 26.00 13.35 25.50
N SER A 697 25.46 13.09 24.30
CA SER A 697 25.46 11.75 23.67
C SER A 697 25.53 11.83 22.14
N ALA A 698 25.90 10.72 21.50
CA ALA A 698 25.87 10.60 20.04
C ALA A 698 24.45 10.80 19.47
N THR A 699 23.42 10.34 20.19
CA THR A 699 22.00 10.55 19.81
C THR A 699 21.62 12.03 19.86
N GLU A 700 22.05 12.77 20.88
CA GLU A 700 21.83 14.22 20.96
C GLU A 700 22.55 14.95 19.82
N PHE A 701 23.79 14.54 19.51
CA PHE A 701 24.52 15.13 18.40
C PHE A 701 23.89 14.77 17.05
N LEU A 702 23.32 13.58 16.89
CA LEU A 702 22.57 13.19 15.69
C LEU A 702 21.37 14.11 15.48
N ASN A 703 20.61 14.38 16.54
CA ASN A 703 19.49 15.30 16.50
C ASN A 703 19.94 16.74 16.18
N LEU A 704 21.06 17.18 16.77
CA LEU A 704 21.64 18.49 16.48
C LEU A 704 22.04 18.61 15.00
N VAL A 705 22.68 17.58 14.43
CA VAL A 705 23.06 17.53 13.01
C VAL A 705 21.84 17.54 12.08
N ARG A 706 20.79 16.78 12.41
CA ARG A 706 19.52 16.77 11.65
C ARG A 706 18.78 18.12 11.73
N ALA A 707 18.86 18.78 12.89
CA ALA A 707 18.26 20.09 13.15
C ALA A 707 19.09 21.26 12.63
N ALA A 708 20.37 21.05 12.28
CA ALA A 708 21.30 22.08 11.83
C ALA A 708 20.86 22.67 10.48
N ARG A 709 20.05 23.72 10.54
CA ARG A 709 19.53 24.48 9.41
C ARG A 709 19.67 25.98 9.71
N PRO A 710 19.64 26.87 8.68
CA PRO A 710 19.77 28.30 8.89
C PRO A 710 18.76 28.77 9.94
N ALA A 711 19.20 29.54 10.93
CA ALA A 711 18.29 30.18 11.87
C ALA A 711 17.40 31.15 11.07
N PRO A 712 16.07 31.15 11.27
CA PRO A 712 15.22 32.14 10.64
C PRO A 712 15.65 33.55 11.08
N PRO A 713 15.49 34.57 10.21
CA PRO A 713 15.75 35.94 10.62
C PRO A 713 14.92 36.26 11.87
N PRO A 714 15.48 36.99 12.86
CA PRO A 714 14.74 37.34 14.06
C PRO A 714 13.46 38.08 13.65
N ALA A 715 12.32 37.59 14.16
CA ALA A 715 11.02 38.20 13.91
C ALA A 715 11.03 39.69 14.33
N PRO A 716 10.30 40.56 13.61
CA PRO A 716 10.24 41.98 13.95
C PRO A 716 9.79 42.15 15.41
N HIS A 717 10.56 42.94 16.17
CA HIS A 717 10.28 43.23 17.56
C HIS A 717 8.86 43.79 17.72
N ILE A 718 7.93 42.96 18.20
CA ILE A 718 6.66 43.43 18.75
C ILE A 718 6.98 43.98 20.15
N THR A 719 6.72 45.27 20.36
CA THR A 719 6.85 45.93 21.67
C THR A 719 6.09 45.15 22.75
N PRO A 720 6.68 44.93 23.95
CA PRO A 720 6.03 44.15 24.99
C PRO A 720 4.81 44.91 25.54
N GLY A 721 3.62 44.34 25.30
CA GLY A 721 2.46 44.51 26.16
C GLY A 721 2.71 43.88 27.54
N PRO A 722 1.78 44.02 28.49
CA PRO A 722 1.98 43.60 29.88
C PRO A 722 2.40 42.13 29.95
N SER A 723 3.47 41.86 30.70
CA SER A 723 4.09 40.54 30.86
C SER A 723 3.12 39.56 31.51
N ILE A 724 2.46 38.75 30.68
CA ILE A 724 1.80 37.52 31.10
C ILE A 724 2.90 36.46 31.26
N GLU A 725 3.09 35.91 32.45
CA GLU A 725 3.93 34.72 32.63
C GLU A 725 3.23 33.54 31.93
N LEU A 726 3.81 33.05 30.83
CA LEU A 726 3.31 31.89 30.10
C LEU A 726 3.69 30.60 30.85
N THR A 727 2.75 29.66 30.96
CA THR A 727 2.95 28.37 31.64
C THR A 727 2.65 27.19 30.71
N GLU A 728 3.04 25.98 31.11
CA GLU A 728 2.61 24.77 30.42
C GLU A 728 1.10 24.57 30.60
N VAL A 729 0.35 24.58 29.50
CA VAL A 729 -1.10 24.36 29.48
C VAL A 729 -1.42 23.12 28.66
N HIS A 730 -2.20 22.20 29.22
CA HIS A 730 -2.75 21.03 28.55
C HIS A 730 -4.23 21.29 28.31
N ASN A 731 -4.61 21.38 27.03
CA ASN A 731 -5.95 21.77 26.63
C ASN A 731 -6.86 20.55 26.46
N ASP A 732 -7.93 20.46 27.25
CA ASP A 732 -8.91 19.36 27.17
C ASP A 732 -9.63 19.31 25.82
N GLY A 733 -9.85 20.46 25.18
CA GLY A 733 -10.36 20.57 23.80
C GLY A 733 -9.52 19.80 22.79
N VAL A 734 -8.18 19.82 22.91
CA VAL A 734 -7.30 19.01 22.05
C VAL A 734 -7.55 17.52 22.29
N THR A 735 -7.76 17.10 23.53
CA THR A 735 -8.09 15.71 23.86
C THR A 735 -9.45 15.30 23.29
N TYR A 736 -10.47 16.16 23.39
CA TYR A 736 -11.79 15.89 22.82
C TYR A 736 -11.75 15.77 21.29
N ILE A 737 -11.05 16.69 20.62
CA ILE A 737 -10.88 16.65 19.16
C ILE A 737 -10.19 15.34 18.73
N ARG A 738 -9.12 14.92 19.41
CA ARG A 738 -8.43 13.65 19.10
C ARG A 738 -9.35 12.43 19.16
N ARG A 739 -10.28 12.38 20.11
CA ARG A 739 -11.24 11.25 20.25
C ARG A 739 -12.22 11.12 19.07
N LEU A 740 -12.35 12.15 18.24
CA LEU A 740 -13.15 12.10 17.01
C LEU A 740 -12.42 11.36 15.88
N TYR A 741 -11.09 11.27 15.94
CA TYR A 741 -10.30 10.56 14.94
C TYR A 741 -10.43 9.03 15.09
N ARG A 742 -10.80 8.34 14.00
CA ARG A 742 -11.06 6.89 14.00
C ARG A 742 -9.88 6.03 14.47
N GLY A 743 -8.66 6.47 14.14
CA GLY A 743 -7.41 5.77 14.49
C GLY A 743 -6.76 6.25 15.78
N SER A 744 -7.44 7.09 16.60
CA SER A 744 -6.79 7.74 17.73
C SER A 744 -6.27 6.74 18.77
N VAL A 745 -5.02 6.93 19.18
CA VAL A 745 -4.39 6.16 20.27
C VAL A 745 -5.08 6.40 21.63
N ALA A 746 -5.82 7.51 21.78
CA ALA A 746 -6.52 7.88 23.01
C ALA A 746 -7.93 7.25 23.16
N GLY A 747 -8.39 6.44 22.19
CA GLY A 747 -9.71 5.80 22.16
C GLY A 747 -10.77 6.57 21.36
N ASN A 748 -11.76 5.85 20.80
CA ASN A 748 -12.70 6.36 19.78
C ASN A 748 -14.14 6.61 20.27
N GLY A 749 -14.34 6.83 21.57
CA GLY A 749 -15.67 6.98 22.19
C GLY A 749 -16.51 8.13 21.61
N GLY A 750 -15.87 9.26 21.24
CA GLY A 750 -16.56 10.43 20.68
C GLY A 750 -17.05 10.27 19.24
N ASN A 751 -16.81 9.12 18.62
CA ASN A 751 -17.10 8.88 17.21
C ASN A 751 -18.43 8.14 16.96
N ARG A 752 -19.13 7.73 18.03
CA ARG A 752 -20.33 6.87 17.94
C ARG A 752 -21.67 7.60 17.90
N GLY A 753 -21.70 8.89 18.23
CA GLY A 753 -22.93 9.68 18.25
C GLY A 753 -22.81 10.94 19.08
N LEU A 754 -23.90 11.30 19.76
CA LEU A 754 -23.95 12.40 20.75
C LEU A 754 -23.59 11.91 22.16
N ASP A 755 -22.67 10.95 22.27
CA ASP A 755 -22.33 10.25 23.52
C ASP A 755 -21.30 11.02 24.38
N ASP A 756 -20.80 12.15 23.87
CA ASP A 756 -19.77 12.98 24.50
C ASP A 756 -20.22 14.45 24.50
N PRO A 757 -20.03 15.23 25.59
CA PRO A 757 -20.44 16.63 25.66
C PRO A 757 -19.86 17.49 24.53
N PHE A 758 -18.62 17.25 24.12
CA PHE A 758 -18.00 17.99 23.02
C PHE A 758 -18.69 17.67 21.69
N ALA A 759 -19.19 16.44 21.51
CA ALA A 759 -19.94 16.07 20.32
C ALA A 759 -21.34 16.69 20.25
N VAL A 760 -21.94 17.01 21.40
CA VAL A 760 -23.17 17.79 21.52
C VAL A 760 -22.92 19.26 21.21
N ASP A 761 -21.87 19.84 21.79
CA ASP A 761 -21.51 21.26 21.61
C ASP A 761 -21.07 21.59 20.18
N THR A 762 -20.52 20.60 19.46
CA THR A 762 -20.09 20.72 18.05
C THR A 762 -21.10 20.15 17.06
N TYR A 763 -22.36 19.92 17.47
CA TYR A 763 -23.42 19.49 16.56
C TYR A 763 -23.79 20.59 15.58
N VAL A 764 -23.86 20.25 14.28
CA VAL A 764 -24.19 21.19 13.21
C VAL A 764 -25.62 20.95 12.73
N PRO A 765 -26.51 21.97 12.80
CA PRO A 765 -27.85 21.87 12.24
C PRO A 765 -27.82 21.65 10.72
N THR A 766 -28.71 20.76 10.25
CA THR A 766 -28.88 20.39 8.84
C THR A 766 -30.27 20.78 8.32
N ALA A 767 -30.57 20.49 7.06
CA ALA A 767 -31.91 20.54 6.49
C ALA A 767 -32.90 19.65 7.25
N LEU A 768 -32.45 18.59 7.94
CA LEU A 768 -33.31 17.83 8.84
C LEU A 768 -33.77 18.72 10.02
N ASP A 769 -32.84 19.41 10.65
CA ASP A 769 -33.12 20.27 11.81
C ASP A 769 -33.96 21.50 11.44
N THR A 770 -33.67 22.08 10.28
CA THR A 770 -34.25 23.38 9.86
C THR A 770 -35.52 23.24 9.02
N GLN A 771 -35.70 22.13 8.29
CA GLN A 771 -36.86 21.92 7.41
C GLN A 771 -37.75 20.77 7.88
N LEU A 772 -37.17 19.62 8.28
CA LEU A 772 -37.95 18.43 8.66
C LEU A 772 -38.53 18.54 10.08
N LEU A 773 -37.70 18.85 11.08
CA LEU A 773 -38.11 18.89 12.48
C LEU A 773 -39.25 19.88 12.76
N PRO A 774 -39.28 21.10 12.20
CA PRO A 774 -40.41 22.02 12.41
C PRO A 774 -41.74 21.45 11.94
N ARG A 775 -41.76 20.70 10.83
CA ARG A 775 -42.98 20.04 10.31
C ARG A 775 -43.42 18.86 11.18
N VAL A 776 -42.46 18.12 11.74
CA VAL A 776 -42.72 17.07 12.73
C VAL A 776 -43.36 17.68 13.98
N LEU A 777 -42.77 18.75 14.53
CA LEU A 777 -43.28 19.44 15.72
C LEU A 777 -44.65 20.09 15.49
N ALA A 778 -44.91 20.60 14.29
CA ALA A 778 -46.21 21.12 13.87
C ALA A 778 -47.28 20.01 13.68
N GLY A 779 -46.89 18.73 13.72
CA GLY A 779 -47.80 17.61 13.54
C GLY A 779 -48.29 17.41 12.10
N GLU A 780 -47.54 17.93 11.12
CA GLU A 780 -47.87 17.81 9.70
C GLU A 780 -47.60 16.42 9.13
N LEU A 781 -46.66 15.69 9.74
CA LEU A 781 -46.22 14.36 9.32
C LEU A 781 -46.67 13.31 10.33
N ASP A 782 -47.16 12.17 9.82
CA ASP A 782 -47.52 10.99 10.61
C ASP A 782 -46.37 9.98 10.65
N VAL A 783 -45.57 9.91 9.58
CA VAL A 783 -44.44 8.98 9.48
C VAL A 783 -43.24 9.67 8.82
N VAL A 784 -42.06 9.49 9.39
CA VAL A 784 -40.77 9.95 8.88
C VAL A 784 -39.83 8.75 8.83
N LEU A 785 -39.31 8.45 7.65
CA LEU A 785 -38.40 7.32 7.43
C LEU A 785 -37.03 7.88 7.02
N LEU A 786 -36.01 7.64 7.83
CA LEU A 786 -34.64 8.09 7.59
C LEU A 786 -33.78 6.91 7.15
N SER A 787 -33.21 6.95 5.95
CA SER A 787 -32.19 6.00 5.50
C SER A 787 -30.83 6.65 5.28
N GLY A 788 -29.76 5.88 5.38
CA GLY A 788 -28.39 6.38 5.29
C GLY A 788 -27.35 5.39 5.82
N ASN A 789 -26.08 5.70 5.60
CA ASN A 789 -24.94 4.96 6.14
C ASN A 789 -24.73 5.23 7.65
N PRO A 790 -24.01 4.35 8.37
CA PRO A 790 -23.58 4.63 9.74
C PRO A 790 -22.74 5.91 9.79
N GLY A 791 -23.13 6.86 10.64
CA GLY A 791 -22.43 8.16 10.77
C GLY A 791 -23.06 9.34 10.02
N ASP A 792 -24.16 9.14 9.28
CA ASP A 792 -24.87 10.22 8.56
C ASP A 792 -25.72 11.15 9.46
N GLY A 793 -25.76 10.90 10.77
CA GLY A 793 -26.49 11.74 11.72
C GLY A 793 -27.97 11.37 11.92
N LYS A 794 -28.44 10.22 11.41
CA LYS A 794 -29.82 9.71 11.65
C LYS A 794 -30.16 9.65 13.13
N THR A 795 -29.32 9.01 13.93
CA THR A 795 -29.53 8.88 15.38
C THR A 795 -29.41 10.24 16.08
N ALA A 796 -28.45 11.08 15.66
CA ALA A 796 -28.21 12.39 16.26
C ALA A 796 -29.44 13.32 16.12
N VAL A 797 -30.10 13.34 14.97
CA VAL A 797 -31.31 14.17 14.78
C VAL A 797 -32.49 13.65 15.62
N LEU A 798 -32.61 12.34 15.80
CA LEU A 798 -33.67 11.73 16.63
C LEU A 798 -33.45 12.02 18.12
N VAL A 799 -32.20 11.96 18.60
CA VAL A 799 -31.83 12.37 19.96
C VAL A 799 -32.15 13.86 20.16
N LYS A 800 -31.75 14.72 19.22
CA LYS A 800 -31.99 16.17 19.31
C LYS A 800 -33.48 16.53 19.34
N LEU A 801 -34.30 15.84 18.56
CA LEU A 801 -35.75 16.02 18.59
C LEU A 801 -36.32 15.63 19.98
N GLY A 802 -35.84 14.54 20.58
CA GLY A 802 -36.24 14.14 21.94
C GLY A 802 -35.92 15.21 23.00
N GLU A 803 -34.74 15.83 22.91
CA GLU A 803 -34.36 16.96 23.77
C GLU A 803 -35.28 18.18 23.57
N GLN A 804 -35.60 18.52 22.32
CA GLN A 804 -36.51 19.62 21.99
C GLN A 804 -37.92 19.37 22.51
N LEU A 805 -38.45 18.15 22.37
CA LEU A 805 -39.74 17.74 22.92
C LEU A 805 -39.74 17.81 24.44
N SER A 806 -38.68 17.34 25.10
CA SER A 806 -38.52 17.43 26.55
C SER A 806 -38.53 18.88 27.03
N THR A 807 -37.80 19.75 26.33
CA THR A 807 -37.74 21.20 26.60
C THR A 807 -39.09 21.88 26.38
N ALA A 808 -39.87 21.41 25.40
CA ALA A 808 -41.23 21.86 25.13
C ALA A 808 -42.27 21.33 26.15
N GLY A 809 -41.87 20.50 27.11
CA GLY A 809 -42.72 19.97 28.18
C GLY A 809 -43.40 18.63 27.86
N ALA A 810 -42.86 17.85 26.93
CA ALA A 810 -43.36 16.51 26.63
C ALA A 810 -43.11 15.53 27.80
N THR A 811 -44.06 14.64 28.07
CA THR A 811 -43.90 13.55 29.05
C THR A 811 -43.32 12.31 28.38
N ILE A 812 -42.24 11.76 28.93
CA ILE A 812 -41.62 10.51 28.44
C ILE A 812 -42.50 9.33 28.89
N GLU A 813 -43.01 8.56 27.93
CA GLU A 813 -43.74 7.30 28.19
C GLU A 813 -42.76 6.11 28.22
N HIS A 814 -41.70 6.15 27.41
CA HIS A 814 -40.69 5.10 27.29
C HIS A 814 -39.40 5.66 26.69
N GLU A 815 -38.23 5.22 27.16
CA GLU A 815 -36.91 5.56 26.62
C GLU A 815 -35.93 4.42 26.92
N ASP A 816 -35.29 3.88 25.87
CA ASP A 816 -34.29 2.82 25.95
C ASP A 816 -33.23 2.97 24.83
N GLU A 817 -32.34 1.98 24.70
CA GLU A 817 -31.29 1.99 23.66
C GLU A 817 -31.84 1.89 22.23
N ALA A 818 -33.08 1.43 22.03
CA ALA A 818 -33.71 1.32 20.72
C ALA A 818 -34.43 2.61 20.29
N GLY A 819 -34.80 3.48 21.25
CA GLY A 819 -35.40 4.78 20.98
C GLY A 819 -36.25 5.33 22.12
N TRP A 820 -37.19 6.22 21.80
CA TRP A 820 -38.06 6.85 22.79
C TRP A 820 -39.50 7.02 22.32
N ARG A 821 -40.40 7.17 23.27
CA ARG A 821 -41.81 7.51 23.08
C ARG A 821 -42.20 8.62 24.06
N MET A 822 -42.70 9.72 23.52
CA MET A 822 -43.01 10.92 24.27
C MET A 822 -44.36 11.50 23.86
N ARG A 823 -45.04 12.18 24.78
CA ARG A 823 -46.34 12.82 24.54
C ARG A 823 -46.26 14.32 24.82
N LEU A 824 -46.62 15.13 23.83
CA LEU A 824 -46.73 16.59 23.97
C LEU A 824 -48.20 16.99 23.77
N GLY A 825 -48.88 17.37 24.85
CA GLY A 825 -50.32 17.60 24.81
C GLY A 825 -51.11 16.33 24.51
N ASP A 826 -51.89 16.33 23.43
CA ASP A 826 -52.67 15.18 22.94
C ASP A 826 -51.95 14.35 21.86
N ARG A 827 -50.77 14.79 21.39
CA ARG A 827 -50.02 14.15 20.30
C ARG A 827 -48.91 13.24 20.81
N LEU A 828 -48.83 12.05 20.21
CA LEU A 828 -47.81 11.04 20.49
C LEU A 828 -46.63 11.15 19.51
N PHE A 829 -45.40 11.06 19.99
CA PHE A 829 -44.19 10.97 19.19
C PHE A 829 -43.44 9.69 19.54
N THR A 830 -42.99 8.95 18.54
CA THR A 830 -42.19 7.73 18.73
C THR A 830 -40.99 7.77 17.80
N ALA A 831 -39.80 7.50 18.32
CA ALA A 831 -38.56 7.44 17.56
C ALA A 831 -37.89 6.08 17.72
N VAL A 832 -37.35 5.55 16.61
CA VAL A 832 -36.55 4.31 16.59
C VAL A 832 -35.18 4.64 15.99
N TYR A 833 -34.12 4.45 16.77
CA TYR A 833 -32.75 4.86 16.44
C TYR A 833 -32.07 3.98 15.39
N ASP A 834 -32.35 2.67 15.40
CA ASP A 834 -31.89 1.73 14.39
C ASP A 834 -32.86 0.55 14.24
N ALA A 835 -33.66 0.58 13.18
CA ALA A 835 -34.57 -0.50 12.83
C ALA A 835 -33.93 -1.53 11.89
N SER A 836 -32.60 -1.60 11.78
CA SER A 836 -31.90 -2.63 11.00
C SER A 836 -31.45 -3.83 11.84
N GLU A 837 -31.24 -3.64 13.14
CA GLU A 837 -30.84 -4.67 14.10
C GLU A 837 -32.01 -5.13 14.99
N SER A 838 -31.91 -6.33 15.57
CA SER A 838 -32.82 -6.77 16.63
C SER A 838 -32.36 -6.20 17.97
N HIS A 839 -33.23 -5.47 18.65
CA HIS A 839 -32.96 -4.97 20.01
C HIS A 839 -33.75 -5.79 21.03
N GLY A 840 -33.02 -6.40 21.98
CA GLY A 840 -33.61 -7.30 22.97
C GLY A 840 -34.29 -8.51 22.32
N ASP A 841 -35.55 -8.75 22.69
CA ASP A 841 -36.36 -9.88 22.19
C ASP A 841 -37.18 -9.54 20.93
N LEU A 842 -37.10 -8.30 20.44
CA LEU A 842 -37.90 -7.83 19.30
C LEU A 842 -37.12 -7.92 18.00
N SER A 843 -37.74 -8.48 16.97
CA SER A 843 -37.22 -8.41 15.60
C SER A 843 -37.34 -6.98 15.06
N SER A 844 -36.51 -6.62 14.08
CA SER A 844 -36.57 -5.27 13.51
C SER A 844 -37.94 -4.94 12.87
N ASP A 845 -38.60 -5.90 12.24
CA ASP A 845 -39.96 -5.71 11.69
C ASP A 845 -41.00 -5.49 12.79
N GLN A 846 -40.80 -6.09 13.98
CA GLN A 846 -41.64 -5.85 15.15
C GLN A 846 -41.42 -4.45 15.73
N LEU A 847 -40.18 -3.94 15.73
CA LEU A 847 -39.88 -2.56 16.15
C LEU A 847 -40.56 -1.54 15.23
N VAL A 848 -40.47 -1.73 13.91
CA VAL A 848 -41.15 -0.86 12.93
C VAL A 848 -42.67 -0.93 13.10
N SER A 849 -43.23 -2.15 13.21
CA SER A 849 -44.68 -2.33 13.39
C SER A 849 -45.18 -1.69 14.69
N ALA A 850 -44.45 -1.83 15.80
CA ALA A 850 -44.83 -1.24 17.08
C ALA A 850 -44.85 0.30 17.05
N ALA A 851 -43.90 0.92 16.34
CA ALA A 851 -43.88 2.37 16.16
C ALA A 851 -45.06 2.85 15.29
N LEU A 852 -45.33 2.18 14.17
CA LEU A 852 -46.43 2.52 13.26
C LEU A 852 -47.81 2.28 13.89
N ASP A 853 -47.98 1.17 14.61
CA ASP A 853 -49.25 0.83 15.27
C ASP A 853 -49.61 1.86 16.35
N ALA A 854 -48.64 2.35 17.12
CA ALA A 854 -48.86 3.39 18.12
C ALA A 854 -49.40 4.69 17.50
N VAL A 855 -48.95 5.04 16.29
CA VAL A 855 -49.48 6.19 15.53
C VAL A 855 -50.93 5.94 15.10
N ILE A 856 -51.24 4.74 14.60
CA ILE A 856 -52.60 4.38 14.18
C ILE A 856 -53.57 4.38 15.38
N GLU A 857 -53.18 3.77 16.49
CA GLU A 857 -54.00 3.65 17.70
C GLU A 857 -54.24 5.00 18.38
N SER A 858 -53.24 5.89 18.39
CA SER A 858 -53.40 7.22 18.98
C SER A 858 -54.27 8.16 18.14
N GLY A 859 -54.37 7.95 16.82
CA GLY A 859 -55.09 8.80 15.87
C GLY A 859 -54.49 10.22 15.68
N ARG A 860 -53.51 10.60 16.51
CA ARG A 860 -52.73 11.85 16.45
C ARG A 860 -51.29 11.55 16.89
N GLY A 861 -50.57 10.80 16.07
CA GLY A 861 -49.18 10.40 16.34
C GLY A 861 -48.21 10.76 15.22
N THR A 862 -46.92 10.77 15.52
CA THR A 862 -45.84 10.83 14.54
C THR A 862 -44.77 9.79 14.86
N ALA A 863 -44.45 8.91 13.91
CA ALA A 863 -43.38 7.93 14.00
C ALA A 863 -42.15 8.38 13.21
N LEU A 864 -40.98 8.35 13.83
CA LEU A 864 -39.69 8.61 13.19
C LEU A 864 -38.82 7.36 13.27
N ILE A 865 -38.42 6.82 12.13
CA ILE A 865 -37.78 5.50 12.06
C ILE A 865 -36.51 5.61 11.21
N ALA A 866 -35.37 5.32 11.82
CA ALA A 866 -34.11 5.13 11.08
C ALA A 866 -33.99 3.67 10.60
N VAL A 867 -33.82 3.46 9.29
CA VAL A 867 -33.91 2.12 8.66
C VAL A 867 -33.13 2.05 7.35
N ASN A 868 -32.62 0.88 6.96
CA ASN A 868 -31.87 0.70 5.70
C ASN A 868 -32.80 0.45 4.50
N ASP A 869 -32.53 1.09 3.35
CA ASP A 869 -33.40 1.15 2.16
C ASP A 869 -33.90 -0.21 1.65
N GLY A 870 -33.03 -1.23 1.60
CA GLY A 870 -33.38 -2.54 1.05
C GLY A 870 -34.45 -3.29 1.86
N ARG A 871 -34.54 -3.00 3.16
CA ARG A 871 -35.50 -3.64 4.07
C ARG A 871 -36.81 -2.85 4.15
N LEU A 872 -36.78 -1.55 3.85
CA LEU A 872 -37.94 -0.67 3.91
C LEU A 872 -39.02 -1.08 2.90
N LEU A 873 -38.64 -1.20 1.63
CA LEU A 873 -39.58 -1.56 0.56
C LEU A 873 -40.17 -2.96 0.80
N GLN A 874 -39.33 -3.90 1.22
CA GLN A 874 -39.77 -5.25 1.57
C GLN A 874 -40.76 -5.26 2.74
N PHE A 875 -40.51 -4.49 3.80
CA PHE A 875 -41.43 -4.40 4.94
C PHE A 875 -42.83 -3.94 4.52
N PHE A 876 -42.92 -2.87 3.72
CA PHE A 876 -44.21 -2.35 3.23
C PHE A 876 -44.86 -3.24 2.18
N ASP A 877 -44.09 -4.05 1.44
CA ASP A 877 -44.63 -5.09 0.56
C ASP A 877 -45.23 -6.25 1.35
N ASP A 878 -44.51 -6.75 2.36
CA ASP A 878 -44.93 -7.88 3.19
C ASP A 878 -46.11 -7.52 4.11
N HIS A 879 -46.22 -6.25 4.53
CA HIS A 879 -47.27 -5.75 5.43
C HIS A 879 -48.26 -4.78 4.74
N GLY A 880 -48.27 -4.76 3.40
CA GLY A 880 -49.02 -3.80 2.59
C GLY A 880 -50.53 -3.77 2.87
N GLY A 881 -51.13 -4.87 3.33
CA GLY A 881 -52.55 -4.91 3.70
C GLY A 881 -52.92 -4.11 4.96
N LYS A 882 -51.97 -3.83 5.85
CA LYS A 882 -52.20 -3.07 7.10
C LYS A 882 -51.77 -1.61 6.97
N TYR A 883 -50.70 -1.35 6.22
CA TYR A 883 -50.10 -0.01 6.04
C TYR A 883 -50.28 0.53 4.60
N GLU A 884 -51.32 0.10 3.89
CA GLU A 884 -51.53 0.31 2.45
C GLU A 884 -51.36 1.78 2.01
N THR A 885 -51.92 2.72 2.78
CA THR A 885 -51.84 4.16 2.50
C THR A 885 -50.41 4.70 2.53
N TRP A 886 -49.57 4.22 3.44
CA TRP A 886 -48.17 4.63 3.51
C TRP A 886 -47.31 3.84 2.51
N GLY A 887 -47.64 2.58 2.22
CA GLY A 887 -46.86 1.75 1.30
C GLY A 887 -46.79 2.30 -0.13
N PHE A 888 -47.89 2.88 -0.65
CA PHE A 888 -47.88 3.55 -1.96
C PHE A 888 -47.02 4.82 -1.95
N ASP A 889 -47.17 5.66 -0.93
CA ASP A 889 -46.39 6.90 -0.79
C ASP A 889 -44.89 6.62 -0.63
N VAL A 890 -44.50 5.55 0.11
CA VAL A 890 -43.11 5.11 0.23
C VAL A 890 -42.54 4.78 -1.15
N LYS A 891 -43.26 3.96 -1.95
CA LYS A 891 -42.80 3.57 -3.28
C LYS A 891 -42.68 4.76 -4.22
N ASP A 892 -43.64 5.68 -4.21
CA ASP A 892 -43.60 6.84 -5.09
C ASP A 892 -42.49 7.83 -4.69
N GLN A 893 -42.28 8.10 -3.39
CA GLN A 893 -41.19 8.97 -2.93
C GLN A 893 -39.79 8.36 -3.15
N VAL A 894 -39.60 7.06 -2.93
CA VAL A 894 -38.31 6.37 -3.22
C VAL A 894 -37.95 6.44 -4.71
N ASN A 895 -38.95 6.40 -5.59
CA ASN A 895 -38.78 6.53 -7.04
C ASN A 895 -38.69 7.99 -7.52
N GLY A 896 -38.62 8.96 -6.60
CA GLY A 896 -38.48 10.38 -6.93
C GLY A 896 -39.74 11.06 -7.48
N LYS A 897 -40.93 10.48 -7.27
CA LYS A 897 -42.19 11.13 -7.64
C LYS A 897 -42.68 12.05 -6.53
N GLU A 898 -43.15 13.24 -6.89
CA GLU A 898 -43.85 14.11 -5.97
C GLU A 898 -45.17 13.48 -5.50
N THR A 899 -45.43 13.54 -4.19
CA THR A 899 -46.68 13.08 -3.56
C THR A 899 -47.35 14.23 -2.80
N PRO A 900 -48.00 15.18 -3.51
CA PRO A 900 -48.60 16.36 -2.89
C PRO A 900 -49.67 15.98 -1.86
N GLY A 901 -49.54 16.49 -0.64
CA GLY A 901 -50.48 16.21 0.46
C GLY A 901 -50.18 14.95 1.26
N SER A 902 -49.10 14.21 0.94
CA SER A 902 -48.66 13.09 1.77
C SER A 902 -48.25 13.56 3.17
N ARG A 903 -48.64 12.79 4.18
CA ARG A 903 -48.23 12.96 5.58
C ARG A 903 -47.03 12.06 5.94
N LEU A 904 -46.42 11.43 4.92
CA LEU A 904 -45.20 10.65 5.01
C LEU A 904 -44.02 11.45 4.45
N ALA A 905 -42.86 11.36 5.09
CA ALA A 905 -41.59 11.82 4.53
C ALA A 905 -40.55 10.68 4.49
N VAL A 906 -40.09 10.31 3.29
CA VAL A 906 -38.95 9.42 3.09
C VAL A 906 -37.71 10.26 2.83
N VAL A 907 -36.67 10.07 3.65
CA VAL A 907 -35.44 10.86 3.62
C VAL A 907 -34.24 9.94 3.42
N ASP A 908 -33.66 9.99 2.23
CA ASP A 908 -32.46 9.25 1.87
C ASP A 908 -31.20 10.12 2.07
N LEU A 909 -30.50 9.91 3.19
CA LEU A 909 -29.28 10.62 3.51
C LEU A 909 -28.07 10.16 2.69
N LYS A 910 -28.15 9.05 1.95
CA LYS A 910 -27.04 8.62 1.07
C LYS A 910 -26.80 9.61 -0.06
N ARG A 911 -27.82 10.44 -0.37
CA ARG A 911 -27.73 11.50 -1.39
C ARG A 911 -27.14 12.80 -0.84
N ARG A 912 -26.96 12.91 0.48
CA ARG A 912 -26.45 14.12 1.12
C ARG A 912 -25.08 14.49 0.58
N SER A 913 -24.91 15.78 0.29
CA SER A 913 -23.63 16.43 0.15
C SER A 913 -23.25 17.12 1.45
N LEU A 914 -22.00 16.96 1.89
CA LEU A 914 -21.45 17.69 3.03
C LEU A 914 -20.60 18.89 2.59
N ALA A 915 -20.25 18.97 1.29
CA ALA A 915 -19.52 20.09 0.72
C ALA A 915 -20.44 21.33 0.55
N SER A 916 -19.84 22.51 0.45
CA SER A 916 -20.56 23.71 0.02
C SER A 916 -20.73 23.74 -1.51
N GLU A 917 -21.88 24.23 -1.98
CA GLU A 917 -22.14 24.43 -3.42
C GLU A 917 -21.34 25.61 -3.98
N ASP A 918 -21.15 26.67 -3.17
CA ASP A 918 -20.48 27.92 -3.56
C ASP A 918 -19.19 28.19 -2.77
N GLY A 919 -18.75 27.25 -1.93
CA GLY A 919 -17.54 27.37 -1.10
C GLY A 919 -17.67 28.29 0.12
N HIS A 920 -18.88 28.76 0.44
CA HIS A 920 -19.12 29.79 1.46
C HIS A 920 -20.10 29.36 2.56
N ASP A 921 -20.91 28.32 2.33
CA ASP A 921 -21.89 27.80 3.30
C ASP A 921 -22.15 26.31 3.02
N GLY A 922 -21.75 25.43 3.94
CA GLY A 922 -21.81 23.98 3.76
C GLY A 922 -21.68 23.21 5.06
N PRO A 923 -22.29 22.02 5.20
CA PRO A 923 -22.27 21.26 6.45
C PRO A 923 -20.87 20.95 6.99
N ALA A 924 -19.91 20.64 6.11
CA ALA A 924 -18.52 20.39 6.51
C ALA A 924 -17.81 21.65 7.02
N LEU A 925 -18.01 22.80 6.37
CA LEU A 925 -17.47 24.09 6.82
C LEU A 925 -18.06 24.51 8.17
N ASN A 926 -19.35 24.27 8.39
CA ASN A 926 -19.99 24.55 9.66
C ASN A 926 -19.45 23.64 10.79
N ALA A 927 -19.18 22.36 10.47
CA ALA A 927 -18.53 21.43 11.41
C ALA A 927 -17.11 21.87 11.74
N LEU A 928 -16.34 22.29 10.74
CA LEU A 928 -15.01 22.86 10.93
C LEU A 928 -15.08 24.10 11.84
N ALA A 929 -15.94 25.06 11.51
CA ALA A 929 -16.13 26.30 12.25
C ALA A 929 -16.49 26.05 13.72
N SER A 930 -17.37 25.08 14.00
CA SER A 930 -17.75 24.73 15.38
C SER A 930 -16.57 24.19 16.21
N MET A 931 -15.59 23.54 15.57
CA MET A 931 -14.42 22.98 16.27
C MET A 931 -13.30 24.01 16.41
N VAL A 932 -12.99 24.78 15.36
CA VAL A 932 -11.86 25.73 15.39
C VAL A 932 -12.17 27.00 16.18
N ASN A 933 -13.46 27.37 16.32
CA ASN A 933 -13.89 28.52 17.13
C ASN A 933 -14.41 28.12 18.52
N HIS A 934 -14.24 26.87 18.93
CA HIS A 934 -14.73 26.39 20.22
C HIS A 934 -14.03 27.11 21.39
N PRO A 935 -14.74 27.47 22.50
CA PRO A 935 -14.17 28.19 23.64
C PRO A 935 -12.95 27.53 24.29
N HIS A 936 -12.78 26.21 24.16
CA HIS A 936 -11.61 25.49 24.67
C HIS A 936 -10.28 26.07 24.17
N TRP A 937 -10.24 26.74 23.02
CA TRP A 937 -9.00 27.33 22.52
C TRP A 937 -8.50 28.54 23.31
N GLU A 938 -9.33 29.18 24.13
CA GLU A 938 -8.94 30.31 24.99
C GLU A 938 -7.81 29.92 25.96
N ASP A 939 -7.81 28.66 26.42
CA ASP A 939 -6.79 28.09 27.31
C ASP A 939 -5.37 28.13 26.69
N CYS A 940 -5.26 28.09 25.35
CA CYS A 940 -3.98 28.13 24.66
C CYS A 940 -3.27 29.49 24.71
N SER A 941 -3.97 30.58 25.01
CA SER A 941 -3.40 31.94 25.03
C SER A 941 -2.36 32.15 26.14
N GLY A 942 -2.49 31.44 27.27
CA GLY A 942 -1.53 31.44 28.37
C GLY A 942 -0.39 30.41 28.20
N CYS A 943 -0.38 29.66 27.10
CA CYS A 943 0.51 28.52 26.92
C CYS A 943 1.93 28.94 26.49
N VAL A 944 2.95 28.34 27.12
CA VAL A 944 4.36 28.55 26.76
C VAL A 944 4.65 28.12 25.32
N ALA A 945 3.95 27.09 24.81
CA ALA A 945 4.14 26.55 23.47
C ALA A 945 3.40 27.32 22.35
N GLN A 946 2.62 28.37 22.67
CA GLN A 946 1.69 28.98 21.70
C GLN A 946 2.30 29.41 20.36
N TYR A 947 3.56 29.87 20.34
CA TYR A 947 4.25 30.31 19.12
C TYR A 947 4.96 29.19 18.34
N ASP A 948 4.96 27.97 18.86
CA ASP A 948 5.66 26.80 18.31
C ASP A 948 4.79 25.54 18.38
N CYS A 949 3.48 25.71 18.52
CA CYS A 949 2.52 24.62 18.65
C CYS A 949 1.89 24.34 17.28
N PRO A 950 2.20 23.20 16.62
CA PRO A 950 1.61 22.87 15.32
C PRO A 950 0.09 22.71 15.41
N ILE A 951 -0.44 22.24 16.54
CA ILE A 951 -1.89 22.07 16.74
C ILE A 951 -2.61 23.43 16.66
N LEU A 952 -2.04 24.44 17.34
CA LEU A 952 -2.60 25.79 17.32
C LEU A 952 -2.43 26.44 15.93
N ALA A 953 -1.27 26.26 15.30
CA ALA A 953 -1.01 26.77 13.95
C ALA A 953 -1.95 26.15 12.89
N ASN A 954 -2.21 24.85 12.97
CA ASN A 954 -3.13 24.16 12.08
C ASN A 954 -4.57 24.62 12.31
N ARG A 955 -4.99 24.77 13.58
CA ARG A 955 -6.29 25.35 13.93
C ARG A 955 -6.44 26.75 13.36
N ASP A 956 -5.44 27.62 13.51
CA ASP A 956 -5.49 29.00 13.03
C ASP A 956 -5.52 29.06 11.50
N THR A 957 -4.77 28.17 10.83
CA THR A 957 -4.81 28.03 9.37
C THR A 957 -6.20 27.62 8.90
N LEU A 958 -6.82 26.64 9.57
CA LEU A 958 -8.19 26.20 9.30
C LEU A 958 -9.27 27.22 9.66
N ASN A 959 -8.99 28.14 10.58
CA ASN A 959 -9.90 29.25 10.88
C ASN A 959 -9.74 30.43 9.90
N GLY A 960 -8.72 30.41 9.05
CA GLY A 960 -8.46 31.41 8.02
C GLY A 960 -8.51 30.80 6.62
N GLN A 961 -7.45 31.02 5.84
CA GLN A 961 -7.35 30.61 4.43
C GLN A 961 -7.45 29.09 4.19
N GLY A 962 -7.10 28.25 5.17
CA GLY A 962 -7.18 26.80 5.06
C GLY A 962 -8.62 26.25 5.04
N ALA A 963 -9.62 27.03 5.46
CA ALA A 963 -11.02 26.62 5.42
C ALA A 963 -11.52 26.37 3.98
N GLN A 964 -11.13 27.25 3.05
CA GLN A 964 -11.52 27.14 1.64
C GLN A 964 -10.91 25.90 0.99
N VAL A 965 -9.66 25.61 1.32
CA VAL A 965 -8.93 24.43 0.83
C VAL A 965 -9.56 23.15 1.38
N PHE A 966 -9.96 23.14 2.65
CA PHE A 966 -10.69 22.02 3.24
C PHE A 966 -12.03 21.78 2.55
N ASP A 967 -12.83 22.82 2.32
CA ASP A 967 -14.10 22.68 1.58
C ASP A 967 -13.87 22.17 0.16
N GLU A 968 -12.85 22.67 -0.53
CA GLU A 968 -12.48 22.20 -1.86
C GLU A 968 -12.15 20.71 -1.87
N LEU A 969 -11.32 20.23 -0.93
CA LEU A 969 -10.98 18.81 -0.83
C LEU A 969 -12.21 17.93 -0.54
N VAL A 970 -13.11 18.38 0.35
CA VAL A 970 -14.39 17.69 0.61
C VAL A 970 -15.28 17.70 -0.63
N ARG A 971 -15.30 18.80 -1.39
CA ARG A 971 -16.07 18.95 -2.63
C ARG A 971 -15.54 18.04 -3.73
N ILE A 972 -14.22 17.93 -3.89
CA ILE A 972 -13.58 16.99 -4.82
C ILE A 972 -13.98 15.57 -4.45
N SER A 973 -13.85 15.16 -3.18
CA SER A 973 -14.28 13.83 -2.73
C SER A 973 -15.77 13.55 -3.04
N HIS A 974 -16.65 14.53 -2.85
CA HIS A 974 -18.08 14.41 -3.22
C HIS A 974 -18.25 14.19 -4.73
N LEU A 975 -17.60 15.01 -5.56
CA LEU A 975 -17.75 14.98 -7.02
C LEU A 975 -17.11 13.74 -7.68
N ARG A 976 -16.09 13.13 -7.05
CA ARG A 976 -15.43 11.90 -7.56
C ARG A 976 -16.25 10.63 -7.34
N ARG A 977 -17.21 10.63 -6.41
CA ARG A 977 -18.12 9.49 -6.10
C ARG A 977 -17.45 8.16 -5.76
N ARG A 978 -16.15 8.13 -5.43
CA ARG A 978 -15.48 6.89 -4.99
C ARG A 978 -16.12 6.32 -3.73
N ARG A 979 -16.55 7.20 -2.82
CA ARG A 979 -17.38 6.90 -1.66
C ARG A 979 -18.09 8.14 -1.17
N ARG A 980 -19.30 7.99 -0.64
CA ARG A 980 -20.04 9.06 0.04
C ARG A 980 -19.42 9.32 1.41
N ALA A 981 -18.94 10.55 1.64
CA ALA A 981 -18.43 10.98 2.93
C ALA A 981 -19.58 11.15 3.95
N THR A 982 -19.40 10.63 5.17
CA THR A 982 -20.36 10.83 6.27
C THR A 982 -19.87 11.95 7.20
N PHE A 983 -20.74 12.51 8.05
CA PHE A 983 -20.30 13.48 9.07
C PHE A 983 -19.23 12.90 9.99
N ARG A 984 -19.28 11.59 10.22
CA ARG A 984 -18.25 10.86 10.97
C ARG A 984 -16.87 10.98 10.31
N ASP A 985 -16.81 10.84 8.99
CA ASP A 985 -15.57 10.94 8.23
C ASP A 985 -15.05 12.37 8.22
N VAL A 986 -15.94 13.35 7.99
CA VAL A 986 -15.58 14.78 8.01
C VAL A 986 -15.00 15.19 9.36
N ARG A 987 -15.64 14.80 10.48
CA ARG A 987 -15.15 15.13 11.83
C ARG A 987 -13.81 14.46 12.15
N SER A 988 -13.62 13.22 11.69
CA SER A 988 -12.37 12.47 11.85
C SER A 988 -11.24 13.10 11.02
N ALA A 989 -11.52 13.55 9.79
CA ALA A 989 -10.59 14.31 8.97
C ALA A 989 -10.20 15.65 9.62
N ILE A 990 -11.17 16.44 10.11
CA ILE A 990 -10.88 17.71 10.82
C ILE A 990 -9.98 17.46 12.04
N ALA A 991 -10.27 16.42 12.83
CA ALA A 991 -9.45 16.07 14.00
C ALA A 991 -8.01 15.73 13.60
N TRP A 992 -7.82 14.98 12.51
CA TRP A 992 -6.51 14.69 11.96
C TRP A 992 -5.79 15.96 11.48
N LEU A 993 -6.45 16.83 10.71
CA LEU A 993 -5.84 18.05 10.20
C LEU A 993 -5.42 19.02 11.31
N ILE A 994 -6.19 19.10 12.40
CA ILE A 994 -5.85 19.94 13.55
C ILE A 994 -4.69 19.33 14.35
N THR A 995 -4.73 18.02 14.64
CA THR A 995 -3.87 17.43 15.68
C THR A 995 -2.76 16.52 15.15
N GLY A 996 -2.93 15.87 13.99
CA GLY A 996 -2.10 14.74 13.56
C GLY A 996 -2.06 13.60 14.59
N ASP A 997 -3.15 13.44 15.37
CA ASP A 997 -3.26 12.60 16.57
C ASP A 997 -2.27 12.89 17.72
N ARG A 998 -1.63 14.07 17.71
CA ARG A 998 -0.68 14.50 18.75
C ARG A 998 -1.38 15.15 19.95
N SER A 999 -0.84 14.94 21.14
CA SER A 999 -1.33 15.54 22.39
C SER A 999 -0.57 16.82 22.76
N CYS A 1000 -1.14 17.62 23.68
CA CYS A 1000 -0.42 18.76 24.26
C CYS A 1000 0.88 18.32 24.95
N ALA A 1001 0.89 17.14 25.59
CA ALA A 1001 2.06 16.60 26.26
C ALA A 1001 3.23 16.35 25.28
N ASP A 1002 2.94 15.85 24.08
CA ASP A 1002 3.95 15.62 23.04
C ASP A 1002 4.59 16.96 22.61
N ILE A 1003 3.78 18.01 22.40
CA ILE A 1003 4.27 19.34 22.02
C ILE A 1003 5.21 19.91 23.10
N HIS A 1004 4.81 19.84 24.36
CA HIS A 1004 5.61 20.35 25.47
C HIS A 1004 6.88 19.53 25.69
N GLN A 1005 6.82 18.21 25.48
CA GLN A 1005 7.99 17.35 25.52
C GLN A 1005 9.02 17.73 24.45
N TRP A 1006 8.61 17.96 23.20
CA TRP A 1006 9.53 18.39 22.14
C TRP A 1006 10.12 19.76 22.41
N ARG A 1007 9.29 20.71 22.87
CA ARG A 1007 9.76 22.05 23.25
C ARG A 1007 10.79 22.00 24.39
N SER A 1008 10.55 21.19 25.42
CA SER A 1008 11.52 21.00 26.51
C SER A 1008 12.84 20.37 26.05
N SER A 1009 12.83 19.69 24.91
CA SER A 1009 13.99 19.11 24.24
C SER A 1009 14.65 20.06 23.23
N ASN A 1010 14.29 21.36 23.22
CA ASN A 1010 14.73 22.37 22.23
C ASN A 1010 14.46 21.98 20.76
N LEU A 1011 13.45 21.14 20.52
CA LEU A 1011 12.96 20.83 19.18
C LEU A 1011 11.72 21.67 18.88
N SER A 1012 11.69 22.28 17.71
CA SER A 1012 10.47 22.96 17.23
C SER A 1012 9.48 21.92 16.71
N ALA A 1013 8.34 21.80 17.39
CA ALA A 1013 7.30 20.87 16.99
C ALA A 1013 6.70 21.23 15.62
N MET A 1014 6.75 22.52 15.23
CA MET A 1014 6.34 22.97 13.90
C MET A 1014 7.27 22.50 12.77
N GLN A 1015 8.50 22.07 13.08
CA GLN A 1015 9.48 21.64 12.08
C GLN A 1015 9.53 20.13 11.85
N LEU A 1016 8.70 19.36 12.58
CA LEU A 1016 8.57 17.92 12.39
C LEU A 1016 7.84 17.63 11.07
N GLU A 1017 8.22 16.55 10.42
CA GLU A 1017 7.51 16.05 9.25
C GLU A 1017 6.09 15.60 9.63
N GLY A 1018 5.12 15.95 8.80
CA GLY A 1018 3.70 15.74 9.05
C GLY A 1018 3.17 16.62 10.19
N ALA A 1019 3.82 17.72 10.56
CA ALA A 1019 3.36 18.59 11.65
C ALA A 1019 2.28 19.57 11.20
N LEU A 1020 2.44 20.11 10.00
CA LEU A 1020 1.56 21.15 9.47
C LEU A 1020 0.40 20.56 8.66
N ILE A 1021 -0.70 21.30 8.63
CA ILE A 1021 -1.89 20.95 7.84
C ILE A 1021 -1.59 20.66 6.37
N SER A 1022 -0.69 21.42 5.76
CA SER A 1022 -0.30 21.25 4.36
C SER A 1022 0.35 19.89 4.07
N GLU A 1023 0.89 19.21 5.09
CA GLU A 1023 1.40 17.84 4.99
C GLU A 1023 0.37 16.83 5.49
N LEU A 1024 -0.33 17.13 6.59
CA LEU A 1024 -1.34 16.25 7.18
C LEU A 1024 -2.51 15.97 6.22
N ALA A 1025 -2.91 16.94 5.41
CA ALA A 1025 -4.00 16.80 4.44
C ALA A 1025 -3.73 15.76 3.34
N PHE A 1026 -2.45 15.46 3.08
CA PHE A 1026 -2.02 14.54 2.02
C PHE A 1026 -1.24 13.34 2.58
N SER A 1027 -1.35 13.08 3.88
CA SER A 1027 -0.61 12.01 4.55
C SER A 1027 -1.17 10.63 4.24
N THR A 1028 -0.30 9.69 3.87
CA THR A 1028 -0.63 8.26 3.72
C THR A 1028 -0.69 7.51 5.06
N GLU A 1029 -0.33 8.16 6.18
CA GLU A 1029 -0.32 7.55 7.52
C GLU A 1029 -1.68 7.65 8.22
N SER A 1030 -2.60 8.46 7.69
CA SER A 1030 -3.93 8.61 8.25
C SER A 1030 -4.77 7.34 8.05
N SER A 1031 -5.48 6.96 9.11
CA SER A 1031 -6.52 5.92 9.08
C SER A 1031 -7.89 6.48 8.71
N ASP A 1032 -7.97 7.78 8.39
CA ASP A 1032 -9.18 8.42 7.89
C ASP A 1032 -9.32 8.23 6.38
N TYR A 1033 -10.53 7.90 5.93
CA TYR A 1033 -10.80 7.62 4.52
C TYR A 1033 -10.64 8.86 3.63
N LEU A 1034 -11.12 10.03 4.09
CA LEU A 1034 -11.03 11.26 3.28
C LEU A 1034 -9.58 11.68 3.10
N VAL A 1035 -8.79 11.64 4.17
CA VAL A 1035 -7.36 11.98 4.10
C VAL A 1035 -6.60 10.98 3.23
N ALA A 1036 -6.92 9.68 3.31
CA ALA A 1036 -6.34 8.68 2.43
C ALA A 1036 -6.67 8.95 0.95
N GLU A 1037 -7.91 9.35 0.64
CA GLU A 1037 -8.29 9.76 -0.72
C GLU A 1037 -7.54 11.05 -1.15
N TRP A 1038 -7.43 12.04 -0.27
CA TRP A 1038 -6.73 13.29 -0.55
C TRP A 1038 -5.24 13.08 -0.80
N SER A 1039 -4.61 12.05 -0.24
CA SER A 1039 -3.19 11.73 -0.50
C SER A 1039 -2.87 11.48 -1.99
N GLU A 1040 -3.85 11.05 -2.79
CA GLU A 1040 -3.72 10.94 -4.25
C GLU A 1040 -3.79 12.29 -4.97
N LEU A 1041 -4.28 13.33 -4.28
CA LEU A 1041 -4.41 14.69 -4.78
C LEU A 1041 -3.22 15.57 -4.38
N ASP A 1042 -2.15 14.98 -3.85
CA ASP A 1042 -1.01 15.70 -3.31
C ASP A 1042 -0.41 16.67 -4.36
N PRO A 1043 -0.43 17.99 -4.09
CA PRO A 1043 0.14 19.01 -4.96
C PRO A 1043 1.61 18.76 -5.33
N ALA A 1044 2.35 18.04 -4.50
CA ALA A 1044 3.74 17.67 -4.78
C ALA A 1044 3.89 16.69 -5.96
N GLN A 1045 2.84 15.95 -6.33
CA GLN A 1045 2.85 15.03 -7.47
C GLN A 1045 2.56 15.73 -8.80
N VAL A 1046 2.07 16.98 -8.76
CA VAL A 1046 1.77 17.77 -9.96
C VAL A 1046 3.04 18.44 -10.49
N ALA A 1047 3.41 18.13 -11.73
CA ALA A 1047 4.57 18.73 -12.38
C ALA A 1047 4.34 20.22 -12.68
N ALA A 1048 4.83 21.10 -11.80
CA ALA A 1048 4.67 22.55 -11.93
C ALA A 1048 6.04 23.26 -11.97
N PRO A 1049 6.61 23.56 -13.16
CA PRO A 1049 7.93 24.19 -13.31
C PRO A 1049 8.06 25.59 -12.66
N GLY A 1050 6.93 26.21 -12.31
CA GLY A 1050 6.89 27.45 -11.54
C GLY A 1050 7.29 27.25 -10.08
N VAL A 1051 6.99 26.09 -9.49
CA VAL A 1051 7.27 25.76 -8.08
C VAL A 1051 8.78 25.60 -7.86
N ASP A 1052 9.49 24.94 -8.77
CA ASP A 1052 10.96 24.86 -8.72
C ASP A 1052 11.62 26.25 -8.75
N ARG A 1053 11.07 27.17 -9.55
CA ARG A 1053 11.54 28.55 -9.62
C ARG A 1053 11.24 29.29 -8.33
N LEU A 1054 10.01 29.16 -7.82
CA LEU A 1054 9.56 29.75 -6.56
C LEU A 1054 10.42 29.29 -5.38
N PHE A 1055 10.70 27.99 -5.27
CA PHE A 1055 11.59 27.40 -4.27
C PHE A 1055 13.00 28.01 -4.35
N ARG A 1056 13.55 28.17 -5.56
CA ARG A 1056 14.89 28.78 -5.76
C ARG A 1056 14.92 30.28 -5.44
N THR A 1057 13.87 31.03 -5.76
CA THR A 1057 13.79 32.48 -5.49
C THR A 1057 13.48 32.77 -4.03
N GLN A 1058 12.61 31.99 -3.39
CA GLN A 1058 12.29 32.13 -1.97
C GLN A 1058 13.42 31.64 -1.05
N GLY A 1059 14.25 30.69 -1.51
CA GLY A 1059 15.50 30.32 -0.84
C GLY A 1059 16.49 31.47 -0.65
N ALA A 1060 16.29 32.60 -1.34
CA ALA A 1060 17.08 33.83 -1.16
C ALA A 1060 16.34 34.96 -0.40
N ALA A 1061 15.03 34.85 -0.12
CA ALA A 1061 14.23 35.99 0.33
C ALA A 1061 13.03 35.72 1.30
N SER A 1062 12.56 34.49 1.52
CA SER A 1062 11.30 34.29 2.29
C SER A 1062 11.50 34.05 3.78
N GLN A 1063 10.74 34.76 4.61
CA GLN A 1063 10.71 34.68 6.07
C GLN A 1063 9.95 33.47 6.65
N HIS A 1064 9.57 32.45 5.86
CA HIS A 1064 8.76 31.32 6.35
C HIS A 1064 9.63 30.09 6.69
N PRO A 1065 9.87 29.75 7.98
CA PRO A 1065 10.88 28.77 8.39
C PRO A 1065 10.47 27.29 8.26
N VAL A 1066 9.32 26.98 7.62
CA VAL A 1066 8.66 25.67 7.78
C VAL A 1066 8.61 24.83 6.50
N TYR A 1067 8.69 25.41 5.30
CA TYR A 1067 8.58 24.66 4.04
C TYR A 1067 9.95 24.21 3.52
N LYS A 1068 10.29 22.94 3.74
CA LYS A 1068 11.60 22.36 3.43
C LYS A 1068 11.53 21.50 2.16
N GLY A 1069 11.82 22.10 1.01
CA GLY A 1069 11.89 21.39 -0.28
C GLY A 1069 10.77 21.77 -1.24
N VAL A 1070 10.91 21.34 -2.50
CA VAL A 1070 9.98 21.67 -3.60
C VAL A 1070 8.55 21.20 -3.28
N ASP A 1071 8.43 19.99 -2.73
CA ASP A 1071 7.15 19.37 -2.36
C ASP A 1071 6.40 20.19 -1.29
N ALA A 1072 7.11 20.64 -0.25
CA ALA A 1072 6.55 21.47 0.80
C ALA A 1072 6.13 22.85 0.29
N VAL A 1073 6.85 23.41 -0.70
CA VAL A 1073 6.47 24.65 -1.38
C VAL A 1073 5.24 24.43 -2.26
N ALA A 1074 5.12 23.30 -2.96
CA ALA A 1074 3.92 22.96 -3.74
C ALA A 1074 2.67 22.89 -2.84
N ARG A 1075 2.76 22.14 -1.74
CA ARG A 1075 1.68 22.03 -0.75
C ARG A 1075 1.39 23.36 -0.05
N GLY A 1076 2.43 24.13 0.29
CA GLY A 1076 2.31 25.47 0.86
C GLY A 1076 1.62 26.45 -0.09
N LEU A 1077 1.93 26.39 -1.39
CA LEU A 1077 1.27 27.18 -2.44
C LEU A 1077 -0.19 26.77 -2.60
N TYR A 1078 -0.49 25.47 -2.52
CA TYR A 1078 -1.86 24.96 -2.56
C TYR A 1078 -2.73 25.47 -1.39
N PHE A 1079 -2.15 25.59 -0.19
CA PHE A 1079 -2.78 26.18 0.99
C PHE A 1079 -2.67 27.72 1.08
N GLU A 1080 -2.12 28.36 0.04
CA GLU A 1080 -1.83 29.81 -0.01
C GLU A 1080 -0.93 30.31 1.13
N LEU A 1081 -0.22 29.40 1.80
CA LEU A 1081 0.74 29.71 2.85
C LEU A 1081 2.07 30.20 2.26
N VAL A 1082 2.22 30.06 0.94
CA VAL A 1082 3.34 30.51 0.13
C VAL A 1082 2.79 31.25 -1.07
N SER A 1083 3.36 32.41 -1.42
CA SER A 1083 2.96 33.19 -2.60
C SER A 1083 4.15 33.58 -3.46
N ASP A 1084 3.91 33.70 -4.77
CA ASP A 1084 4.86 34.26 -5.73
C ASP A 1084 4.62 35.77 -5.87
N GLU A 1085 5.51 36.59 -5.31
CA GLU A 1085 5.42 38.06 -5.43
C GLU A 1085 5.48 38.55 -6.88
N ALA A 1086 6.06 37.76 -7.80
CA ALA A 1086 6.09 38.07 -9.23
C ALA A 1086 4.80 37.67 -9.97
N GLY A 1087 3.90 36.92 -9.32
CA GLY A 1087 2.62 36.48 -9.85
C GLY A 1087 2.70 35.52 -11.04
N GLN A 1088 3.81 34.79 -11.20
CA GLN A 1088 4.01 33.86 -12.33
C GLN A 1088 3.55 32.43 -12.02
N THR A 1089 3.48 32.06 -10.74
CA THR A 1089 3.04 30.75 -10.26
C THR A 1089 2.01 30.94 -9.16
N ASP A 1090 0.81 30.39 -9.34
CA ASP A 1090 -0.28 30.49 -8.37
C ASP A 1090 -0.79 29.12 -7.94
N ARG A 1091 -1.76 29.12 -7.02
CA ARG A 1091 -2.42 27.91 -6.49
C ARG A 1091 -2.93 26.98 -7.61
N THR A 1092 -3.48 27.53 -8.70
CA THR A 1092 -4.06 26.74 -9.80
C THR A 1092 -3.04 25.89 -10.56
N SER A 1093 -1.76 26.29 -10.50
CA SER A 1093 -0.67 25.56 -11.15
C SER A 1093 -0.34 24.22 -10.50
N VAL A 1094 -0.73 24.02 -9.24
CA VAL A 1094 -0.46 22.80 -8.43
C VAL A 1094 -1.73 22.02 -8.08
N MET A 1095 -2.89 22.42 -8.61
CA MET A 1095 -4.15 21.71 -8.40
C MET A 1095 -4.25 20.48 -9.31
N SER A 1096 -4.64 19.34 -8.73
CA SER A 1096 -4.93 18.11 -9.48
C SER A 1096 -6.14 18.26 -10.41
N TYR A 1097 -7.17 19.01 -9.97
CA TYR A 1097 -8.35 19.38 -10.78
C TYR A 1097 -8.35 20.88 -11.07
N ARG A 1098 -7.77 21.29 -12.21
CA ARG A 1098 -7.67 22.71 -12.57
C ARG A 1098 -9.02 23.31 -12.97
N TYR A 1099 -9.92 22.49 -13.52
CA TYR A 1099 -11.22 22.95 -14.03
C TYR A 1099 -12.37 22.70 -13.04
N LEU A 1100 -12.08 22.49 -11.75
CA LEU A 1100 -13.08 22.23 -10.72
C LEU A 1100 -14.19 23.30 -10.68
N GLU A 1101 -13.82 24.59 -10.69
CA GLU A 1101 -14.79 25.69 -10.67
C GLU A 1101 -15.58 25.80 -11.99
N GLU A 1102 -14.95 25.51 -13.13
CA GLU A 1102 -15.66 25.46 -14.40
C GLU A 1102 -16.70 24.33 -14.41
N PHE A 1103 -16.32 23.12 -13.96
CA PHE A 1103 -17.24 21.99 -13.84
C PHE A 1103 -18.39 22.26 -12.85
N THR A 1104 -18.10 22.93 -11.72
CA THR A 1104 -19.13 23.33 -10.75
C THR A 1104 -20.13 24.32 -11.38
N SER A 1105 -19.65 25.28 -12.17
CA SER A 1105 -20.53 26.19 -12.95
C SER A 1105 -21.37 25.43 -13.99
N MET A 1106 -20.80 24.40 -14.65
CA MET A 1106 -21.55 23.54 -15.57
C MET A 1106 -22.69 22.79 -14.86
N LEU A 1107 -22.46 22.30 -13.64
CA LEU A 1107 -23.45 21.61 -12.81
C LEU A 1107 -24.56 22.53 -12.31
N ARG A 1108 -24.33 23.85 -12.25
CA ARG A 1108 -25.37 24.86 -11.97
C ARG A 1108 -26.15 25.29 -13.22
N ASN A 1109 -25.77 24.80 -14.40
CA ASN A 1109 -26.37 25.15 -15.68
C ASN A 1109 -26.33 26.66 -15.99
N GLU A 1110 -25.28 27.37 -15.56
CA GLU A 1110 -25.18 28.84 -15.70
C GLU A 1110 -25.09 29.28 -17.18
N ASP A 1111 -24.33 28.55 -18.01
CA ASP A 1111 -24.19 28.78 -19.45
C ASP A 1111 -24.24 27.44 -20.23
N PRO A 1112 -25.44 26.92 -20.53
CA PRO A 1112 -25.60 25.61 -21.17
C PRO A 1112 -24.98 25.53 -22.57
N GLU A 1113 -24.97 26.66 -23.29
CA GLU A 1113 -24.42 26.77 -24.64
C GLU A 1113 -22.90 26.65 -24.61
N ARG A 1114 -22.24 27.38 -23.70
CA ARG A 1114 -20.79 27.29 -23.50
C ARG A 1114 -20.38 25.91 -22.97
N THR A 1115 -21.12 25.36 -22.00
CA THR A 1115 -20.90 24.01 -21.47
C THR A 1115 -20.89 22.99 -22.59
N ARG A 1116 -21.92 23.00 -23.43
CA ARG A 1116 -22.01 22.11 -24.59
C ARG A 1116 -20.84 22.29 -25.56
N ALA A 1117 -20.52 23.53 -25.93
CA ALA A 1117 -19.43 23.81 -26.88
C ALA A 1117 -18.06 23.35 -26.35
N ARG A 1118 -17.76 23.60 -25.06
CA ARG A 1118 -16.51 23.17 -24.40
C ARG A 1118 -16.36 21.66 -24.39
N LEU A 1119 -17.42 20.94 -23.99
CA LEU A 1119 -17.41 19.48 -23.92
C LEU A 1119 -17.22 18.84 -25.31
N LEU A 1120 -17.95 19.31 -26.32
CA LEU A 1120 -17.85 18.79 -27.68
C LEU A 1120 -16.48 19.07 -28.31
N LEU A 1121 -15.89 20.25 -28.06
CA LEU A 1121 -14.55 20.58 -28.54
C LEU A 1121 -13.49 19.67 -27.92
N GLY A 1122 -13.54 19.46 -26.61
CA GLY A 1122 -12.63 18.56 -25.91
C GLY A 1122 -12.73 17.12 -26.40
N MET A 1123 -13.94 16.58 -26.49
CA MET A 1123 -14.20 15.25 -27.04
C MET A 1123 -13.68 15.11 -28.47
N SER A 1124 -13.86 16.12 -29.33
CA SER A 1124 -13.36 16.12 -30.70
C SER A 1124 -11.84 15.95 -30.77
N ARG A 1125 -11.11 16.64 -29.89
CA ARG A 1125 -9.64 16.57 -29.84
C ARG A 1125 -9.15 15.24 -29.26
N LEU A 1126 -9.83 14.69 -28.26
CA LEU A 1126 -9.53 13.37 -27.71
C LEU A 1126 -9.67 12.26 -28.75
N VAL A 1127 -10.69 12.32 -29.62
CA VAL A 1127 -10.87 11.36 -30.73
C VAL A 1127 -10.04 11.68 -31.98
N GLY A 1128 -9.02 12.54 -31.86
CA GLY A 1128 -8.01 12.78 -32.89
C GLY A 1128 -8.28 13.94 -33.86
N ALA A 1129 -9.28 14.78 -33.61
CA ALA A 1129 -9.53 16.00 -34.39
C ALA A 1129 -8.77 17.23 -33.85
N PHE A 1130 -7.45 17.11 -33.69
CA PHE A 1130 -6.60 18.14 -33.04
C PHE A 1130 -6.66 19.55 -33.64
N GLY A 1131 -6.99 19.69 -34.93
CA GLY A 1131 -7.10 20.98 -35.63
C GLY A 1131 -8.52 21.58 -35.68
N TYR A 1132 -9.50 20.95 -35.04
CA TYR A 1132 -10.89 21.40 -35.07
C TYR A 1132 -11.15 22.50 -34.02
N THR A 1133 -11.84 23.57 -34.43
CA THR A 1133 -12.08 24.78 -33.62
C THR A 1133 -13.55 25.21 -33.56
N ASP A 1134 -14.45 24.50 -34.23
CA ASP A 1134 -15.87 24.83 -34.22
C ASP A 1134 -16.60 24.21 -33.01
N ASN A 1135 -17.83 24.64 -32.76
CA ASN A 1135 -18.57 24.28 -31.55
C ASN A 1135 -19.24 22.88 -31.56
N GLY A 1136 -19.10 22.11 -32.66
CA GLY A 1136 -19.71 20.78 -32.82
C GLY A 1136 -18.81 19.62 -32.38
N LEU A 1137 -19.25 18.38 -32.60
CA LEU A 1137 -18.40 17.19 -32.45
C LEU A 1137 -17.74 16.85 -33.77
N ALA A 1138 -16.42 16.74 -33.83
CA ALA A 1138 -15.68 16.30 -35.01
C ALA A 1138 -15.01 14.95 -34.78
N MET A 1139 -15.09 14.10 -35.80
CA MET A 1139 -14.58 12.73 -35.77
C MET A 1139 -13.71 12.49 -36.99
N SER A 1140 -12.49 12.01 -36.80
CA SER A 1140 -11.60 11.70 -37.91
C SER A 1140 -11.87 10.31 -38.49
N SER A 1141 -12.04 10.22 -39.81
CA SER A 1141 -12.00 8.97 -40.57
C SER A 1141 -10.84 9.03 -41.59
N GLY A 1142 -9.91 8.09 -41.50
CA GLY A 1142 -8.74 8.06 -42.38
C GLY A 1142 -7.80 6.89 -42.08
N MET A 1143 -7.03 6.45 -43.09
CA MET A 1143 -5.99 5.44 -42.88
C MET A 1143 -4.84 6.03 -42.04
N PRO A 1144 -4.29 5.29 -41.06
CA PRO A 1144 -3.09 5.72 -40.34
C PRO A 1144 -1.96 6.02 -41.35
N ARG A 1145 -1.37 7.22 -41.27
CA ARG A 1145 -0.32 7.78 -42.16
C ARG A 1145 -0.77 8.42 -43.49
N ALA A 1146 -2.05 8.66 -43.71
CA ALA A 1146 -2.50 9.45 -44.86
C ALA A 1146 -2.13 10.94 -44.69
N ALA A 1147 -1.78 11.64 -45.78
CA ALA A 1147 -1.45 13.08 -45.78
C ALA A 1147 -2.70 14.00 -45.68
N TRP A 1148 -3.89 13.41 -45.54
CA TRP A 1148 -5.18 14.06 -45.48
C TRP A 1148 -6.10 13.25 -44.56
N ALA A 1149 -6.96 13.93 -43.79
CA ALA A 1149 -7.97 13.32 -42.94
C ALA A 1149 -9.36 13.84 -43.31
N ILE A 1150 -10.38 12.98 -43.23
CA ILE A 1150 -11.77 13.39 -43.38
C ILE A 1150 -12.34 13.57 -41.98
N LEU A 1151 -12.80 14.78 -41.67
CA LEU A 1151 -13.53 15.05 -40.44
C LEU A 1151 -15.04 14.96 -40.71
N HIS A 1152 -15.72 14.06 -40.01
CA HIS A 1152 -17.16 14.02 -39.90
C HIS A 1152 -17.59 14.91 -38.75
N THR A 1153 -18.42 15.91 -39.03
CA THR A 1153 -18.89 16.86 -38.01
C THR A 1153 -20.37 16.64 -37.67
N VAL A 1154 -20.70 16.64 -36.39
CA VAL A 1154 -22.07 16.68 -35.85
C VAL A 1154 -22.32 18.05 -35.23
N PRO A 1155 -23.37 18.79 -35.64
CA PRO A 1155 -23.69 20.11 -35.11
C PRO A 1155 -23.97 20.10 -33.60
N ALA A 1156 -23.52 21.14 -32.90
CA ALA A 1156 -23.79 21.33 -31.47
C ALA A 1156 -25.29 21.35 -31.13
N SER A 1157 -26.12 21.86 -32.05
CA SER A 1157 -27.58 21.93 -31.88
C SER A 1157 -28.27 20.57 -31.73
N GLU A 1158 -27.59 19.48 -32.08
CA GLU A 1158 -28.10 18.11 -31.92
C GLU A 1158 -27.83 17.53 -30.52
N PHE A 1159 -27.19 18.30 -29.62
CA PHE A 1159 -26.90 17.86 -28.26
C PHE A 1159 -27.59 18.74 -27.22
N THR A 1160 -28.08 18.11 -26.16
CA THR A 1160 -28.67 18.74 -24.98
C THR A 1160 -27.90 18.31 -23.74
N VAL A 1161 -27.63 19.27 -22.86
CA VAL A 1161 -27.04 19.03 -21.55
C VAL A 1161 -28.15 18.99 -20.51
N SER A 1162 -28.16 17.95 -19.67
CA SER A 1162 -29.09 17.82 -18.55
C SER A 1162 -28.33 17.44 -17.28
N ILE A 1163 -28.79 17.98 -16.14
CA ILE A 1163 -28.28 17.65 -14.81
C ILE A 1163 -29.32 16.79 -14.12
N ASP A 1164 -28.88 15.72 -13.45
CA ASP A 1164 -29.76 14.85 -12.67
C ASP A 1164 -30.06 15.50 -11.32
N ASP A 1165 -31.11 16.31 -11.26
CA ASP A 1165 -31.42 17.14 -10.10
C ASP A 1165 -32.55 16.54 -9.25
N ALA A 1166 -32.20 15.54 -8.43
CA ALA A 1166 -33.12 14.90 -7.47
C ALA A 1166 -33.08 15.60 -6.10
N ARG A 1167 -33.24 16.93 -6.05
CA ARG A 1167 -33.23 17.73 -4.82
C ARG A 1167 -34.39 17.33 -3.89
N SER A 1168 -34.06 16.99 -2.64
CA SER A 1168 -35.03 16.81 -1.55
C SER A 1168 -35.02 18.05 -0.65
N PRO A 1169 -36.18 18.55 -0.17
CA PRO A 1169 -36.21 19.69 0.73
C PRO A 1169 -35.60 19.40 2.11
N TYR A 1170 -35.33 18.13 2.43
CA TYR A 1170 -34.82 17.70 3.73
C TYR A 1170 -33.34 17.31 3.72
N VAL A 1171 -32.68 17.33 2.57
CA VAL A 1171 -31.30 16.86 2.41
C VAL A 1171 -30.52 17.84 1.54
N GLU A 1172 -29.36 18.25 2.03
CA GLU A 1172 -28.40 19.04 1.30
C GLU A 1172 -27.90 18.25 0.09
N THR A 1173 -28.07 18.75 -1.12
CA THR A 1173 -27.70 18.05 -2.34
C THR A 1173 -26.93 18.98 -3.26
N ILE A 1174 -25.85 18.47 -3.83
CA ILE A 1174 -25.06 19.13 -4.88
C ILE A 1174 -25.03 18.17 -6.05
N ALA A 1175 -25.42 18.65 -7.23
CA ALA A 1175 -25.28 17.88 -8.46
C ALA A 1175 -23.81 17.55 -8.69
N ASP A 1176 -23.53 16.32 -9.06
CA ASP A 1176 -22.16 15.77 -9.18
C ASP A 1176 -21.92 15.10 -10.53
N GLN A 1177 -22.94 15.06 -11.39
CA GLN A 1177 -22.87 14.50 -12.73
C GLN A 1177 -23.64 15.36 -13.72
N LEU A 1178 -23.12 15.40 -14.96
CA LEU A 1178 -23.74 16.09 -16.08
C LEU A 1178 -23.93 15.10 -17.23
N THR A 1179 -25.11 15.07 -17.82
CA THR A 1179 -25.41 14.16 -18.93
C THR A 1179 -25.51 14.92 -20.24
N LEU A 1180 -24.69 14.55 -21.21
CA LEU A 1180 -24.75 15.06 -22.58
C LEU A 1180 -25.53 14.05 -23.42
N THR A 1181 -26.67 14.47 -23.96
CA THR A 1181 -27.57 13.61 -24.75
C THR A 1181 -27.69 14.14 -26.17
N HIS A 1182 -27.53 13.26 -27.14
CA HIS A 1182 -27.81 13.56 -28.55
C HIS A 1182 -29.30 13.38 -28.85
N VAL A 1183 -29.87 14.14 -29.80
CA VAL A 1183 -31.29 14.04 -30.25
C VAL A 1183 -31.73 12.64 -30.68
N SER A 1184 -30.79 11.72 -30.88
CA SER A 1184 -31.08 10.34 -31.23
C SER A 1184 -31.01 9.33 -30.09
N ASN A 1185 -30.87 9.81 -28.85
CA ASN A 1185 -30.78 9.08 -27.58
C ASN A 1185 -29.42 8.53 -27.11
N PRO A 1186 -28.30 8.51 -27.86
CA PRO A 1186 -26.99 8.32 -27.24
C PRO A 1186 -26.76 9.40 -26.18
N SER A 1187 -26.37 8.97 -24.98
CA SER A 1187 -26.01 9.85 -23.89
C SER A 1187 -24.72 9.40 -23.24
N ILE A 1188 -23.97 10.35 -22.70
CA ILE A 1188 -22.79 10.10 -21.89
C ILE A 1188 -22.91 10.91 -20.60
N THR A 1189 -22.64 10.28 -19.47
CA THR A 1189 -22.68 10.92 -18.14
C THR A 1189 -21.25 11.24 -17.74
N LEU A 1190 -20.99 12.50 -17.43
CA LEU A 1190 -19.67 13.03 -17.15
C LEU A 1190 -19.52 13.28 -15.65
N SER A 1191 -18.49 12.66 -15.05
CA SER A 1191 -17.99 12.96 -13.70
C SER A 1191 -16.93 14.07 -13.72
N LEU A 1192 -16.47 14.52 -12.55
CA LEU A 1192 -15.35 15.47 -12.42
C LEU A 1192 -14.10 14.97 -13.16
N ASP A 1193 -13.70 13.70 -12.97
CA ASP A 1193 -12.52 13.11 -13.60
C ASP A 1193 -12.63 13.12 -15.14
N THR A 1194 -13.82 12.82 -15.66
CA THR A 1194 -14.10 12.83 -17.11
C THR A 1194 -14.09 14.25 -17.66
N ALA A 1195 -14.71 15.19 -16.95
CA ALA A 1195 -14.77 16.59 -17.34
C ALA A 1195 -13.37 17.24 -17.34
N GLU A 1196 -12.53 16.95 -16.34
CA GLU A 1196 -11.16 17.45 -16.27
C GLU A 1196 -10.34 17.06 -17.51
N ILE A 1197 -10.43 15.80 -17.95
CA ILE A 1197 -9.74 15.31 -19.16
C ILE A 1197 -10.27 15.99 -20.42
N ILE A 1198 -11.60 16.09 -20.55
CA ILE A 1198 -12.24 16.74 -21.70
C ILE A 1198 -11.86 18.22 -21.78
N LEU A 1199 -11.85 18.93 -20.66
CA LEU A 1199 -11.53 20.36 -20.61
C LEU A 1199 -10.05 20.63 -20.87
N ARG A 1200 -9.13 19.79 -20.36
CA ARG A 1200 -7.71 19.83 -20.75
C ARG A 1200 -7.50 19.67 -22.25
N ALA A 1201 -8.21 18.71 -22.85
CA ALA A 1201 -8.16 18.53 -24.31
C ALA A 1201 -8.78 19.72 -25.06
N ALA A 1202 -9.86 20.30 -24.54
CA ALA A 1202 -10.48 21.51 -25.10
C ALA A 1202 -9.52 22.72 -25.09
N ASP A 1203 -8.56 22.76 -24.17
CA ASP A 1203 -7.49 23.75 -24.11
C ASP A 1203 -6.19 23.33 -24.84
N GLY A 1204 -6.17 22.11 -25.39
CA GLY A 1204 -5.13 21.64 -26.32
C GLY A 1204 -4.00 20.87 -25.66
N GLU A 1205 -4.17 20.45 -24.41
CA GLU A 1205 -3.22 19.60 -23.70
C GLU A 1205 -3.33 18.14 -24.20
N LEU A 1206 -2.18 17.48 -24.40
CA LEU A 1206 -2.11 16.05 -24.71
C LEU A 1206 -2.14 15.26 -23.41
N VAL A 1207 -3.21 14.50 -23.19
CA VAL A 1207 -3.39 13.67 -21.98
C VAL A 1207 -3.01 12.23 -22.33
N ASN A 1208 -1.86 11.76 -21.86
CA ASN A 1208 -1.38 10.38 -22.04
C ASN A 1208 -1.00 9.80 -20.67
N ASP A 1209 -1.95 9.17 -19.99
CA ASP A 1209 -1.75 8.42 -18.73
C ASP A 1209 -2.72 7.22 -18.68
N LEU A 1210 -2.33 6.12 -18.02
CA LEU A 1210 -3.05 4.83 -17.95
C LEU A 1210 -4.48 4.96 -17.38
N ALA A 1211 -4.71 5.89 -16.44
CA ALA A 1211 -6.05 6.16 -15.92
C ALA A 1211 -6.96 6.89 -16.93
N THR A 1212 -6.37 7.54 -17.94
CA THR A 1212 -7.08 8.26 -19.01
C THR A 1212 -7.65 7.28 -20.05
N ASP A 1213 -7.06 6.10 -20.21
CA ASP A 1213 -7.44 5.13 -21.25
C ASP A 1213 -8.89 4.62 -21.07
N ALA A 1214 -9.33 4.32 -19.85
CA ALA A 1214 -10.70 3.89 -19.58
C ALA A 1214 -11.74 5.00 -19.90
N ILE A 1215 -11.40 6.25 -19.60
CA ILE A 1215 -12.25 7.42 -19.88
C ILE A 1215 -12.28 7.70 -21.40
N LEU A 1216 -11.15 7.53 -22.08
CA LEU A 1216 -11.06 7.60 -23.54
C LEU A 1216 -11.92 6.53 -24.21
N GLU A 1217 -11.90 5.28 -23.72
CA GLU A 1217 -12.75 4.21 -24.25
C GLU A 1217 -14.25 4.53 -24.14
N GLU A 1218 -14.69 5.14 -23.04
CA GLU A 1218 -16.09 5.56 -22.85
C GLU A 1218 -16.50 6.68 -23.83
N ILE A 1219 -15.64 7.68 -24.01
CA ILE A 1219 -15.84 8.76 -24.98
C ILE A 1219 -15.84 8.19 -26.41
N GLU A 1220 -14.89 7.32 -26.76
CA GLU A 1220 -14.82 6.66 -28.06
C GLU A 1220 -16.05 5.78 -28.33
N ALA A 1221 -16.58 5.08 -27.32
CA ALA A 1221 -17.79 4.29 -27.43
C ALA A 1221 -19.01 5.17 -27.72
N PHE A 1222 -19.17 6.29 -27.01
CA PHE A 1222 -20.22 7.29 -27.27
C PHE A 1222 -20.11 7.86 -28.69
N VAL A 1223 -18.92 8.30 -29.08
CA VAL A 1223 -18.64 8.87 -30.40
C VAL A 1223 -18.87 7.83 -31.52
N SER A 1224 -18.48 6.57 -31.31
CA SER A 1224 -18.67 5.48 -32.26
C SER A 1224 -20.15 5.15 -32.54
N GLN A 1225 -21.05 5.39 -31.56
CA GLN A 1225 -22.49 5.24 -31.78
C GLN A 1225 -23.03 6.30 -32.75
N LEU A 1226 -22.41 7.49 -32.78
CA LEU A 1226 -22.74 8.58 -33.69
C LEU A 1226 -22.12 8.36 -35.09
N ALA A 1227 -20.94 7.72 -35.18
CA ALA A 1227 -20.20 7.42 -36.41
C ALA A 1227 -20.99 6.61 -37.46
N ARG A 1228 -21.97 5.82 -37.03
CA ARG A 1228 -22.71 4.87 -37.90
C ARG A 1228 -23.75 5.54 -38.81
N ARG A 1229 -23.72 6.87 -38.92
CA ARG A 1229 -24.70 7.69 -39.64
C ARG A 1229 -24.08 8.40 -40.85
N PRO A 1230 -24.84 8.59 -41.94
CA PRO A 1230 -24.35 9.33 -43.10
C PRO A 1230 -24.11 10.80 -42.73
N SER A 1231 -22.89 11.26 -42.96
CA SER A 1231 -22.45 12.63 -42.71
C SER A 1231 -22.88 13.55 -43.87
N MET A 1232 -23.51 14.69 -43.56
CA MET A 1232 -24.00 15.68 -44.55
C MET A 1232 -22.89 16.64 -45.02
N GLU A 1233 -21.79 16.73 -44.25
CA GLU A 1233 -20.64 17.60 -44.50
C GLU A 1233 -19.36 16.86 -44.11
N ALA A 1234 -18.40 16.76 -45.03
CA ALA A 1234 -17.09 16.18 -44.82
C ALA A 1234 -16.03 17.27 -45.02
N ARG A 1235 -15.19 17.48 -44.02
CA ARG A 1235 -14.08 18.45 -44.11
C ARG A 1235 -12.77 17.72 -44.38
N ILE A 1236 -12.10 18.09 -45.46
CA ILE A 1236 -10.81 17.52 -45.87
C ILE A 1236 -9.72 18.48 -45.39
N VAL A 1237 -8.91 18.04 -44.44
CA VAL A 1237 -7.79 18.82 -43.90
C VAL A 1237 -6.48 18.26 -44.43
N ASN A 1238 -5.65 19.09 -45.04
CA ASN A 1238 -4.31 18.69 -45.49
C ASN A 1238 -3.22 19.02 -44.45
N SER A 1239 -2.00 18.54 -44.69
CA SER A 1239 -0.83 18.78 -43.82
C SER A 1239 -0.42 20.25 -43.64
N SER A 1240 -0.95 21.17 -44.45
CA SER A 1240 -0.75 22.62 -44.30
C SER A 1240 -1.87 23.32 -43.55
N GLY A 1241 -2.89 22.59 -43.07
CA GLY A 1241 -4.04 23.13 -42.34
C GLY A 1241 -5.14 23.75 -43.21
N SER A 1242 -5.06 23.64 -44.54
CA SER A 1242 -6.14 24.13 -45.41
C SER A 1242 -7.32 23.16 -45.39
N VAL A 1243 -8.53 23.69 -45.23
CA VAL A 1243 -9.77 22.94 -45.10
C VAL A 1243 -10.60 23.08 -46.37
N ALA A 1244 -10.88 21.99 -47.06
CA ALA A 1244 -11.89 21.96 -48.13
C ALA A 1244 -13.17 21.31 -47.60
N VAL A 1245 -14.33 21.93 -47.86
CA VAL A 1245 -15.62 21.45 -47.34
C VAL A 1245 -16.40 20.78 -48.47
N ALA A 1246 -16.78 19.52 -48.27
CA ALA A 1246 -17.64 18.78 -49.17
C ALA A 1246 -19.03 18.58 -48.53
N ARG A 1247 -20.08 19.17 -49.11
CA ARG A 1247 -21.46 19.03 -48.64
C ARG A 1247 -22.29 18.15 -49.55
N ILE A 1248 -23.22 17.39 -48.97
CA ILE A 1248 -24.23 16.64 -49.72
C ILE A 1248 -25.49 17.50 -49.85
N ASP A 1249 -25.76 18.00 -51.06
CA ASP A 1249 -27.01 18.68 -51.42
C ASP A 1249 -27.87 17.75 -52.29
N GLY A 1250 -28.91 17.16 -51.69
CA GLY A 1250 -29.75 16.15 -52.34
C GLY A 1250 -28.98 14.86 -52.68
N THR A 1251 -28.58 14.71 -53.95
CA THR A 1251 -27.79 13.55 -54.45
C THR A 1251 -26.42 13.94 -54.99
N GLN A 1252 -26.02 15.21 -54.85
CA GLN A 1252 -24.77 15.74 -55.36
C GLN A 1252 -23.83 16.11 -54.21
N ILE A 1253 -22.53 15.87 -54.40
CA ILE A 1253 -21.47 16.35 -53.51
C ILE A 1253 -20.97 17.67 -54.09
N VAL A 1254 -21.15 18.75 -53.35
CA VAL A 1254 -20.65 20.09 -53.70
C VAL A 1254 -19.38 20.36 -52.89
N LEU A 1255 -18.27 20.64 -53.58
CA LEU A 1255 -17.02 21.08 -52.98
C LEU A 1255 -17.02 22.62 -52.92
N GLU A 1256 -16.93 23.17 -51.71
CA GLU A 1256 -16.66 24.59 -51.49
C GLU A 1256 -15.13 24.76 -51.46
N ASP A 1257 -14.59 25.53 -52.41
CA ASP A 1257 -13.15 25.87 -52.45
C ASP A 1257 -12.78 26.78 -51.26
N ALA A 1258 -11.60 26.52 -50.70
CA ALA A 1258 -11.03 27.21 -49.52
C ALA A 1258 -10.67 28.69 -49.76
#